data_AF-A0A653F9U9-F1
#
_entry.id   AF-A0A653F9U9-F1
#
_cell.length_a   1.000
_cell.length_b   1.000
_cell.length_c   1.000
_cell.angle_alpha   90.00
_cell.angle_beta   90.00
_cell.angle_gamma   90.00
#
_symmetry.space_group_name_H-M   'P 1'
#
loop_
_entity.id
_entity.type
_entity.pdbx_description
1 polymer ?
#
loop_
_entity_poly.entity_id
_entity_poly.type
_entity_poly.pdbx_seq_one_letter_code
_entity_poly.pdbx_strand_id
1 'polypeptide(L)'
;MAVVDDLGHPDGPADIDGPPPSGDFGRQPPQDMAAEQAVLGGMLLSKDAIADVLERLRPGDFYRPAHQSVYDAILDLYGRGEPADAVTVAAELDRRGLLRRIGGAPYLHTLISTVPTAANAGFYAGIVAEKALLRRLVEAGTRVVQYGYAGADGADVADIVDRAQAEIYDVTERRASEDFVPLEDLLQPTMDEIDAIASQGGIARGVPTGFTELDEVTNGLHAGQMIIIAARPGVGKALALDTPLPTPSGWTTMGDVAVGDHLLGPDGEPTRVVADTDVMLGRPCYVVEFSDGTAIVADAQHQWPTEHGVRITANLRAGMHTVVSASGGRGGTALLAPAVQITAVRRRPSVPVRCVEVDNPEHLYLAGPGMVPTHNSTLGLDFMRSCSIKHRMASVIFSLEMSKSEIVMRLLSAEAKIKLGDMRSGRMTDDDWTRLARRMSEISEAPLYIDDSPNLTMMEIRAKARRLAQKSDLRLIVVDYMQLMTSGKKYESRQQEVSDFSRSLKLMAKELDVPVVAISQLNRGPEQRTDKRPQVSDLRESGCMTANTRILRADTGAEVTFGELMATGERPLVWSLDEHKRMVARPMTNVFPSGRKEVFTLRMASGREVEATANHPFLTLDGWVPLGELKPGDRLATPRLVPEPVNTQRMHDSEVVMLAHMIGDGSCVKRQPIRYASIDEGNLLAVETAAEHFGVTPIRDEYAAAQVTTLRLPAPYRLTRGKRNPIAEWLDKLGLFGKRSYEKFVPAQVFALPNDQVALFLRHLWATDGSVRWDAKVGQGRVYYATTSRQLADDVVQLLLRVGVYARIKRAKKAGYRDCWHVLIYGRENQKRFVAHVGVHGARGAAARDLLAELESVTQDTNLDTVPKEVWSQVKAALIERGMSHRAFAKAMGTQFCGSALWKHAPSRSRLHRAASLLEDAALHDLATNDVFWDEIVEITSIGEHDVYDGTVPGTHNFVAQGISAHNSLEQDADMVMLLHRPDAFDRDDPRGGEADIILGKHRNGPTANITVAHQLHFSRFTNMAR
;
A
#
# COMPACT_ATOMS: atom_id res chain seq x y z
N MET A 1 32.91 -65.96 5.01
CA MET A 1 34.28 -65.77 5.52
C MET A 1 34.85 -64.49 4.92
N ALA A 2 35.96 -63.98 5.45
CA ALA A 2 36.59 -62.77 4.95
C ALA A 2 37.45 -63.03 3.69
N VAL A 3 37.69 -61.91 3.00
CA VAL A 3 38.66 -61.63 1.94
C VAL A 3 40.07 -62.21 2.18
N VAL A 4 40.75 -62.64 1.11
CA VAL A 4 42.21 -62.57 0.94
C VAL A 4 42.52 -62.33 -0.55
N ASP A 5 43.08 -61.16 -0.88
CA ASP A 5 44.10 -60.82 -1.92
C ASP A 5 43.91 -61.30 -3.41
N ASP A 6 44.55 -60.69 -4.42
CA ASP A 6 45.84 -59.96 -4.43
C ASP A 6 45.88 -58.74 -5.38
N LEU A 7 46.90 -57.89 -5.23
CA LEU A 7 47.03 -56.55 -5.84
C LEU A 7 48.21 -56.41 -6.81
N GLY A 8 48.07 -55.54 -7.81
CA GLY A 8 49.17 -55.13 -8.69
C GLY A 8 48.86 -53.87 -9.51
N HIS A 9 49.42 -52.74 -9.11
CA HIS A 9 49.38 -51.45 -9.84
C HIS A 9 50.74 -51.13 -10.46
N PRO A 10 50.76 -50.32 -11.54
CA PRO A 10 51.33 -48.97 -11.43
C PRO A 10 50.46 -47.88 -12.12
N ASP A 11 50.95 -46.63 -12.13
CA ASP A 11 50.16 -45.41 -12.33
C ASP A 11 50.26 -44.71 -13.71
N GLY A 12 49.11 -44.27 -14.24
CA GLY A 12 48.88 -43.06 -15.07
C GLY A 12 49.45 -42.98 -16.51
N PRO A 13 49.10 -41.92 -17.30
CA PRO A 13 48.18 -40.80 -17.01
C PRO A 13 47.15 -40.46 -18.13
N ALA A 14 46.33 -39.42 -17.86
CA ALA A 14 45.69 -38.45 -18.79
C ALA A 14 44.43 -38.78 -19.65
N ASP A 15 43.31 -38.15 -19.26
CA ASP A 15 42.47 -37.20 -20.02
C ASP A 15 41.74 -37.51 -21.37
N ILE A 16 40.40 -37.38 -21.28
CA ILE A 16 39.50 -36.47 -22.04
C ILE A 16 38.92 -36.86 -23.44
N ASP A 17 37.66 -36.41 -23.60
CA ASP A 17 36.79 -36.20 -24.78
C ASP A 17 36.17 -37.35 -25.58
N GLY A 18 34.82 -37.30 -25.60
CA GLY A 18 33.92 -38.11 -26.42
C GLY A 18 32.46 -37.87 -26.03
N PRO A 19 31.77 -36.83 -26.56
CA PRO A 19 30.41 -36.50 -26.16
C PRO A 19 29.38 -37.54 -26.65
N PRO A 20 28.27 -37.74 -25.92
CA PRO A 20 27.17 -38.60 -26.36
C PRO A 20 26.48 -38.03 -27.62
N PRO A 21 25.85 -38.87 -28.46
CA PRO A 21 25.41 -38.48 -29.80
C PRO A 21 24.31 -37.43 -29.77
N SER A 22 24.54 -36.30 -30.46
CA SER A 22 23.56 -35.26 -30.71
C SER A 22 22.48 -35.73 -31.69
N GLY A 23 21.26 -35.92 -31.18
CA GLY A 23 20.08 -36.17 -32.00
C GLY A 23 19.70 -34.95 -32.84
N ASP A 24 19.42 -35.15 -34.13
CA ASP A 24 19.19 -34.07 -35.09
C ASP A 24 17.85 -33.34 -34.85
N PHE A 25 17.89 -32.01 -34.78
CA PHE A 25 16.75 -31.15 -34.44
C PHE A 25 15.83 -30.85 -35.65
N GLY A 26 15.60 -31.83 -36.51
CA GLY A 26 14.87 -31.72 -37.79
C GLY A 26 13.34 -31.58 -37.71
N ARG A 27 12.77 -31.06 -36.62
CA ARG A 27 11.29 -30.90 -36.48
C ARG A 27 10.84 -29.48 -36.82
N GLN A 28 10.20 -29.32 -37.98
CA GLN A 28 9.54 -28.07 -38.36
C GLN A 28 8.33 -27.80 -37.44
N PRO A 29 8.07 -26.54 -37.01
CA PRO A 29 6.92 -26.22 -36.17
C PRO A 29 5.57 -26.55 -36.84
N PRO A 30 4.50 -26.83 -36.06
CA PRO A 30 3.16 -27.08 -36.59
C PRO A 30 2.64 -25.94 -37.48
N GLN A 31 2.24 -26.32 -38.70
CA GLN A 31 1.74 -25.45 -39.77
C GLN A 31 0.82 -26.28 -40.69
N ASP A 32 -0.03 -25.61 -41.47
CA ASP A 32 -0.62 -26.19 -42.69
C ASP A 32 -0.67 -25.11 -43.78
N MET A 33 0.24 -25.20 -44.74
CA MET A 33 0.37 -24.16 -45.75
C MET A 33 -0.79 -24.14 -46.75
N ALA A 34 -1.45 -25.27 -46.99
CA ALA A 34 -2.59 -25.35 -47.90
C ALA A 34 -3.83 -24.75 -47.23
N ALA A 35 -4.04 -25.02 -45.94
CA ALA A 35 -5.11 -24.39 -45.17
C ALA A 35 -4.94 -22.87 -45.07
N GLU A 36 -3.73 -22.36 -44.79
CA GLU A 36 -3.48 -20.91 -44.77
C GLU A 36 -3.76 -20.23 -46.11
N GLN A 37 -3.33 -20.84 -47.22
CA GLN A 37 -3.62 -20.31 -48.56
C GLN A 37 -5.12 -20.37 -48.88
N ALA A 38 -5.81 -21.43 -48.45
CA ALA A 38 -7.24 -21.60 -48.67
C ALA A 38 -8.11 -20.64 -47.84
N VAL A 39 -7.69 -20.30 -46.62
CA VAL A 39 -8.30 -19.23 -45.81
C VAL A 39 -8.23 -17.90 -46.55
N LEU A 40 -7.03 -17.46 -46.89
CA LEU A 40 -6.83 -16.13 -47.50
C LEU A 40 -7.48 -16.01 -48.88
N GLY A 41 -7.42 -17.06 -49.70
CA GLY A 41 -8.12 -17.08 -50.99
C GLY A 41 -9.65 -17.02 -50.83
N GLY A 42 -10.21 -17.61 -49.76
CA GLY A 42 -11.65 -17.60 -49.49
C GLY A 42 -12.12 -16.21 -49.07
N MET A 43 -11.35 -15.55 -48.19
CA MET A 43 -11.56 -14.15 -47.79
C MET A 43 -11.48 -13.18 -48.98
N LEU A 44 -10.56 -13.40 -49.91
CA LEU A 44 -10.43 -12.63 -51.16
C LEU A 44 -11.55 -12.90 -52.19
N LEU A 45 -12.38 -13.93 -51.97
CA LEU A 45 -13.48 -14.35 -52.85
C LEU A 45 -14.87 -14.00 -52.32
N SER A 46 -15.07 -13.93 -51.00
CA SER A 46 -16.36 -13.57 -50.39
C SER A 46 -16.20 -12.77 -49.11
N LYS A 47 -17.06 -11.74 -48.95
CA LYS A 47 -17.18 -10.98 -47.70
C LYS A 47 -17.60 -11.86 -46.53
N ASP A 48 -18.47 -12.83 -46.75
CA ASP A 48 -19.01 -13.70 -45.69
C ASP A 48 -17.90 -14.61 -45.13
N ALA A 49 -16.98 -15.06 -45.99
CA ALA A 49 -15.79 -15.81 -45.61
C ALA A 49 -14.79 -14.98 -44.78
N ILE A 50 -14.86 -13.64 -44.78
CA ILE A 50 -14.07 -12.81 -43.87
C ILE A 50 -14.62 -12.90 -42.43
N ALA A 51 -15.94 -12.91 -42.26
CA ALA A 51 -16.59 -13.05 -40.95
C ALA A 51 -16.33 -14.43 -40.33
N ASP A 52 -16.59 -15.52 -41.08
CA ASP A 52 -16.35 -16.91 -40.66
C ASP A 52 -14.92 -17.18 -40.17
N VAL A 53 -13.94 -16.43 -40.71
CA VAL A 53 -12.52 -16.56 -40.36
C VAL A 53 -12.14 -15.64 -39.21
N LEU A 54 -12.69 -14.43 -39.15
CA LEU A 54 -12.43 -13.45 -38.08
C LEU A 54 -12.85 -13.96 -36.70
N GLU A 55 -13.90 -14.76 -36.60
CA GLU A 55 -14.27 -15.48 -35.37
C GLU A 55 -13.19 -16.46 -34.88
N ARG A 56 -12.34 -16.96 -35.77
CA ARG A 56 -11.53 -18.18 -35.56
C ARG A 56 -10.03 -17.96 -35.56
N LEU A 57 -9.54 -16.89 -36.19
CA LEU A 57 -8.12 -16.58 -36.31
C LEU A 57 -7.77 -15.16 -35.85
N ARG A 58 -6.56 -15.02 -35.35
CA ARG A 58 -5.86 -13.74 -35.14
C ARG A 58 -4.60 -13.70 -36.03
N PRO A 59 -4.02 -12.51 -36.31
CA PRO A 59 -2.93 -12.39 -37.29
C PRO A 59 -1.71 -13.29 -37.00
N GLY A 60 -1.38 -13.52 -35.73
CA GLY A 60 -0.27 -14.38 -35.30
C GLY A 60 -0.52 -15.90 -35.38
N ASP A 61 -1.74 -16.35 -35.74
CA ASP A 61 -2.03 -17.78 -35.92
C ASP A 61 -1.45 -18.32 -37.25
N PHE A 62 -1.24 -17.46 -38.26
CA PHE A 62 -0.54 -17.82 -39.50
C PHE A 62 0.96 -18.09 -39.25
N TYR A 63 1.48 -19.19 -39.78
CA TYR A 63 2.91 -19.54 -39.70
C TYR A 63 3.77 -18.65 -40.61
N ARG A 64 3.27 -18.24 -41.78
CA ARG A 64 4.00 -17.30 -42.67
C ARG A 64 3.69 -15.84 -42.35
N PRO A 65 4.70 -14.99 -42.04
CA PRO A 65 4.52 -13.54 -41.91
C PRO A 65 3.94 -12.86 -43.17
N ALA A 66 4.16 -13.46 -44.35
CA ALA A 66 3.53 -13.01 -45.59
C ALA A 66 2.01 -13.22 -45.59
N HIS A 67 1.51 -14.31 -44.97
CA HIS A 67 0.08 -14.60 -44.86
C HIS A 67 -0.57 -13.74 -43.79
N GLN A 68 0.10 -13.56 -42.64
CA GLN A 68 -0.27 -12.54 -41.64
C GLN A 68 -0.42 -11.15 -42.29
N SER A 69 0.56 -10.71 -43.08
CA SER A 69 0.51 -9.40 -43.76
C SER A 69 -0.71 -9.23 -44.68
N VAL A 70 -1.11 -10.31 -45.38
CA VAL A 70 -2.32 -10.31 -46.23
C VAL A 70 -3.59 -10.27 -45.39
N TYR A 71 -3.65 -11.04 -44.29
CA TYR A 71 -4.75 -11.03 -43.33
C TYR A 71 -4.97 -9.63 -42.72
N ASP A 72 -3.90 -8.99 -42.26
CA ASP A 72 -3.90 -7.62 -41.70
C ASP A 72 -4.30 -6.53 -42.71
N ALA A 73 -4.19 -6.80 -44.02
CA ALA A 73 -4.66 -5.91 -45.07
C ALA A 73 -6.14 -6.16 -45.41
N ILE A 74 -6.58 -7.42 -45.43
CA ILE A 74 -7.99 -7.80 -45.61
C ILE A 74 -8.86 -7.27 -44.47
N LEU A 75 -8.44 -7.45 -43.20
CA LEU A 75 -9.22 -7.02 -42.03
C LEU A 75 -9.35 -5.49 -41.92
N ASP A 76 -8.31 -4.73 -42.27
CA ASP A 76 -8.37 -3.26 -42.26
C ASP A 76 -9.28 -2.71 -43.37
N LEU A 77 -9.24 -3.27 -44.58
CA LEU A 77 -10.19 -2.93 -45.63
C LEU A 77 -11.63 -3.27 -45.21
N TYR A 78 -11.85 -4.47 -44.67
CA TYR A 78 -13.14 -4.91 -44.16
C TYR A 78 -13.69 -4.01 -43.03
N GLY A 79 -12.83 -3.64 -42.08
CA GLY A 79 -13.16 -2.72 -40.97
C GLY A 79 -13.45 -1.28 -41.44
N ARG A 80 -12.85 -0.84 -42.54
CA ARG A 80 -13.21 0.41 -43.23
C ARG A 80 -14.48 0.31 -44.09
N GLY A 81 -15.06 -0.88 -44.24
CA GLY A 81 -16.20 -1.15 -45.12
C GLY A 81 -15.84 -1.20 -46.61
N GLU A 82 -14.55 -1.21 -46.94
CA GLU A 82 -14.04 -1.34 -48.31
C GLU A 82 -14.05 -2.83 -48.74
N PRO A 83 -14.30 -3.14 -50.03
CA PRO A 83 -14.21 -4.51 -50.52
C PRO A 83 -12.75 -4.99 -50.46
N ALA A 84 -12.51 -6.17 -49.89
CA ALA A 84 -11.18 -6.76 -49.73
C ALA A 84 -10.90 -7.82 -50.81
N ASP A 85 -10.74 -7.37 -52.06
CA ASP A 85 -10.39 -8.23 -53.21
C ASP A 85 -8.87 -8.16 -53.53
N ALA A 86 -8.41 -8.96 -54.50
CA ALA A 86 -6.98 -9.00 -54.85
C ALA A 86 -6.41 -7.66 -55.38
N VAL A 87 -7.24 -6.73 -55.88
CA VAL A 87 -6.81 -5.41 -56.36
C VAL A 87 -6.73 -4.41 -55.20
N THR A 88 -7.74 -4.36 -54.33
CA THR A 88 -7.72 -3.46 -53.17
C THR A 88 -6.68 -3.89 -52.13
N VAL A 89 -6.56 -5.20 -51.86
CA VAL A 89 -5.53 -5.75 -50.97
C VAL A 89 -4.13 -5.55 -51.55
N ALA A 90 -3.94 -5.64 -52.88
CA ALA A 90 -2.66 -5.28 -53.49
C ALA A 90 -2.32 -3.79 -53.27
N ALA A 91 -3.29 -2.88 -53.46
CA ALA A 91 -3.09 -1.45 -53.28
C ALA A 91 -2.78 -1.07 -51.83
N GLU A 92 -3.46 -1.68 -50.85
CA GLU A 92 -3.18 -1.48 -49.42
C GLU A 92 -1.81 -2.05 -49.02
N LEU A 93 -1.44 -3.23 -49.54
CA LEU A 93 -0.11 -3.80 -49.30
C LEU A 93 1.02 -3.00 -49.95
N ASP A 94 0.80 -2.33 -51.09
CA ASP A 94 1.81 -1.46 -51.71
C ASP A 94 1.94 -0.13 -50.94
N ARG A 95 0.81 0.45 -50.52
CA ARG A 95 0.75 1.61 -49.59
C ARG A 95 1.52 1.35 -48.29
N ARG A 96 1.45 0.13 -47.76
CA ARG A 96 2.23 -0.33 -46.58
C ARG A 96 3.67 -0.73 -46.89
N GLY A 97 4.10 -0.74 -48.15
CA GLY A 97 5.43 -1.20 -48.59
C GLY A 97 5.67 -2.72 -48.45
N LEU A 98 4.61 -3.50 -48.22
CA LEU A 98 4.65 -4.94 -47.96
C LEU A 98 4.39 -5.80 -49.22
N LEU A 99 3.82 -5.24 -50.29
CA LEU A 99 3.43 -6.00 -51.49
C LEU A 99 4.58 -6.85 -52.07
N ARG A 100 5.81 -6.32 -52.09
CA ARG A 100 7.00 -7.07 -52.56
C ARG A 100 7.38 -8.23 -51.63
N ARG A 101 7.11 -8.12 -50.32
CA ARG A 101 7.44 -9.16 -49.32
C ARG A 101 6.48 -10.36 -49.38
N ILE A 102 5.25 -10.17 -49.85
CA ILE A 102 4.27 -11.26 -50.01
C ILE A 102 4.40 -12.04 -51.33
N GLY A 103 5.33 -11.64 -52.23
CA GLY A 103 5.45 -12.21 -53.58
C GLY A 103 4.79 -11.37 -54.69
N GLY A 104 4.31 -10.17 -54.38
CA GLY A 104 3.66 -9.28 -55.35
C GLY A 104 2.19 -9.60 -55.61
N ALA A 105 1.52 -8.72 -56.37
CA ALA A 105 0.10 -8.89 -56.74
C ALA A 105 -0.26 -10.25 -57.37
N PRO A 106 0.59 -10.90 -58.20
CA PRO A 106 0.31 -12.24 -58.71
C PRO A 106 0.06 -13.29 -57.61
N TYR A 107 0.69 -13.16 -56.43
CA TYR A 107 0.49 -14.11 -55.33
C TYR A 107 -0.95 -14.08 -54.78
N LEU A 108 -1.61 -12.91 -54.77
CA LEU A 108 -3.01 -12.80 -54.33
C LEU A 108 -3.95 -13.55 -55.29
N HIS A 109 -3.67 -13.52 -56.60
CA HIS A 109 -4.39 -14.34 -57.57
C HIS A 109 -4.08 -15.84 -57.42
N THR A 110 -2.85 -16.21 -57.03
CA THR A 110 -2.53 -17.59 -56.66
C THR A 110 -3.36 -18.06 -55.47
N LEU A 111 -3.47 -17.26 -54.39
CA LEU A 111 -4.29 -17.59 -53.21
C LEU A 111 -5.75 -17.87 -53.61
N ILE A 112 -6.34 -17.01 -54.44
CA ILE A 112 -7.69 -17.22 -55.00
C ILE A 112 -7.76 -18.55 -55.78
N SER A 113 -6.78 -18.85 -56.63
CA SER A 113 -6.77 -20.07 -57.45
C SER A 113 -6.60 -21.38 -56.64
N THR A 114 -6.07 -21.31 -55.42
CA THR A 114 -5.90 -22.46 -54.51
C THR A 114 -7.23 -22.88 -53.87
N VAL A 115 -8.27 -22.05 -53.90
CA VAL A 115 -9.53 -22.29 -53.17
C VAL A 115 -10.58 -23.01 -54.01
N PRO A 116 -11.07 -24.20 -53.57
CA PRO A 116 -12.17 -24.88 -54.26
C PRO A 116 -13.51 -24.15 -54.12
N THR A 117 -13.80 -23.62 -52.92
CA THR A 117 -15.02 -22.86 -52.58
C THR A 117 -14.77 -21.92 -51.40
N ALA A 118 -15.22 -20.67 -51.49
CA ALA A 118 -15.06 -19.69 -50.41
C ALA A 118 -15.83 -20.08 -49.13
N ALA A 119 -16.97 -20.77 -49.26
CA ALA A 119 -17.79 -21.24 -48.14
C ALA A 119 -17.08 -22.24 -47.19
N ASN A 120 -15.93 -22.80 -47.60
CA ASN A 120 -15.14 -23.69 -46.75
C ASN A 120 -14.05 -22.94 -45.94
N ALA A 121 -13.92 -21.60 -46.07
CA ALA A 121 -12.89 -20.82 -45.40
C ALA A 121 -12.88 -21.01 -43.87
N GLY A 122 -14.05 -20.99 -43.23
CA GLY A 122 -14.20 -21.25 -41.79
C GLY A 122 -13.78 -22.66 -41.34
N PHE A 123 -13.77 -23.65 -42.24
CA PHE A 123 -13.25 -25.00 -41.96
C PHE A 123 -11.71 -25.01 -42.02
N TYR A 124 -11.13 -24.43 -43.07
CA TYR A 124 -9.67 -24.29 -43.18
C TYR A 124 -9.09 -23.41 -42.05
N ALA A 125 -9.82 -22.40 -41.60
CA ALA A 125 -9.44 -21.59 -40.44
C ALA A 125 -9.36 -22.41 -39.15
N GLY A 126 -10.23 -23.41 -38.98
CA GLY A 126 -10.15 -24.37 -37.86
C GLY A 126 -8.83 -25.17 -37.87
N ILE A 127 -8.35 -25.58 -39.05
CA ILE A 127 -7.07 -26.28 -39.21
C ILE A 127 -5.90 -25.34 -38.86
N VAL A 128 -5.91 -24.10 -39.36
CA VAL A 128 -4.86 -23.11 -39.04
C VAL A 128 -4.83 -22.82 -37.53
N ALA A 129 -5.98 -22.65 -36.89
CA ALA A 129 -6.09 -22.43 -35.44
C ALA A 129 -5.56 -23.62 -34.62
N GLU A 130 -5.82 -24.86 -35.05
CA GLU A 130 -5.26 -26.06 -34.43
C GLU A 130 -3.73 -26.07 -34.52
N LYS A 131 -3.16 -25.77 -35.69
CA LYS A 131 -1.69 -25.73 -35.84
C LYS A 131 -1.05 -24.57 -35.08
N ALA A 132 -1.73 -23.42 -34.99
CA ALA A 132 -1.28 -22.29 -34.17
C ALA A 132 -1.28 -22.61 -32.67
N LEU A 133 -2.28 -23.34 -32.17
CA LEU A 133 -2.32 -23.82 -30.79
C LEU A 133 -1.18 -24.81 -30.50
N LEU A 134 -0.96 -25.79 -31.39
CA LEU A 134 0.14 -26.75 -31.28
C LEU A 134 1.52 -26.05 -31.35
N ARG A 135 1.65 -24.99 -32.15
CA ARG A 135 2.86 -24.17 -32.24
C ARG A 135 3.11 -23.39 -30.94
N ARG A 136 2.10 -22.72 -30.38
CA ARG A 136 2.17 -22.06 -29.07
C ARG A 136 2.54 -23.02 -27.94
N LEU A 137 2.02 -24.26 -27.95
CA LEU A 137 2.40 -25.30 -26.99
C LEU A 137 3.89 -25.69 -27.08
N VAL A 138 4.46 -25.77 -28.28
CA VAL A 138 5.90 -26.01 -28.50
C VAL A 138 6.75 -24.82 -28.03
N GLU A 139 6.30 -23.59 -28.27
CA GLU A 139 6.97 -22.37 -27.79
C GLU A 139 6.99 -22.28 -26.26
N ALA A 140 5.83 -22.46 -25.60
CA ALA A 140 5.75 -22.48 -24.14
C ALA A 140 6.58 -23.62 -23.52
N GLY A 141 6.52 -24.84 -24.10
CA GLY A 141 7.36 -25.95 -23.67
C GLY A 141 8.87 -25.66 -23.80
N THR A 142 9.27 -24.89 -24.82
CA THR A 142 10.66 -24.44 -25.01
C THR A 142 11.06 -23.42 -23.93
N ARG A 143 10.17 -22.48 -23.57
CA ARG A 143 10.41 -21.53 -22.46
C ARG A 143 10.51 -22.23 -21.10
N VAL A 144 9.63 -23.21 -20.83
CA VAL A 144 9.68 -24.02 -19.60
C VAL A 144 11.03 -24.74 -19.47
N VAL A 145 11.56 -25.31 -20.57
CA VAL A 145 12.91 -25.91 -20.59
C VAL A 145 13.99 -24.85 -20.34
N GLN A 146 13.88 -23.65 -20.94
CA GLN A 146 14.82 -22.54 -20.69
C GLN A 146 14.81 -22.09 -19.23
N TYR A 147 13.65 -21.99 -18.58
CA TYR A 147 13.54 -21.66 -17.15
C TYR A 147 14.19 -22.74 -16.27
N GLY A 148 14.03 -24.02 -16.63
CA GLY A 148 14.68 -25.14 -15.93
C GLY A 148 16.21 -25.08 -15.97
N TYR A 149 16.80 -24.60 -17.07
CA TYR A 149 18.25 -24.37 -17.17
C TYR A 149 18.68 -23.07 -16.47
N ALA A 150 17.96 -21.96 -16.64
CA ALA A 150 18.27 -20.69 -15.97
C ALA A 150 18.15 -20.76 -14.43
N GLY A 151 17.36 -21.71 -13.91
CA GLY A 151 17.27 -21.98 -12.48
C GLY A 151 18.54 -22.52 -11.83
N ALA A 152 19.49 -23.06 -12.61
CA ALA A 152 20.78 -23.51 -12.09
C ALA A 152 21.63 -22.36 -11.52
N ASP A 153 21.37 -21.12 -11.96
CA ASP A 153 22.12 -19.92 -11.57
C ASP A 153 21.52 -19.19 -10.34
N GLY A 154 20.67 -19.88 -9.55
CA GLY A 154 20.30 -19.44 -8.19
C GLY A 154 18.97 -18.71 -8.03
N ALA A 155 18.05 -18.79 -9.00
CA ALA A 155 16.66 -18.35 -8.83
C ALA A 155 15.85 -19.34 -7.95
N ASP A 156 14.80 -18.86 -7.28
CA ASP A 156 13.94 -19.72 -6.44
C ASP A 156 13.18 -20.74 -7.30
N VAL A 157 13.19 -22.00 -6.88
CA VAL A 157 12.49 -23.12 -7.52
C VAL A 157 10.98 -22.89 -7.53
N ALA A 158 10.41 -22.21 -6.53
CA ALA A 158 9.00 -21.81 -6.52
C ALA A 158 8.68 -20.84 -7.67
N ASP A 159 9.46 -19.76 -7.81
CA ASP A 159 9.34 -18.77 -8.88
C ASP A 159 9.44 -19.40 -10.28
N ILE A 160 10.35 -20.37 -10.45
CA ILE A 160 10.54 -21.11 -11.70
C ILE A 160 9.32 -21.98 -12.02
N VAL A 161 8.79 -22.69 -11.03
CA VAL A 161 7.60 -23.55 -11.16
C VAL A 161 6.35 -22.72 -11.46
N ASP A 162 6.17 -21.56 -10.83
CA ASP A 162 5.03 -20.68 -11.07
C ASP A 162 5.08 -20.01 -12.45
N ARG A 163 6.26 -19.57 -12.91
CA ARG A 163 6.45 -19.07 -14.29
C ARG A 163 6.21 -20.18 -15.32
N ALA A 164 6.67 -21.40 -15.04
CA ALA A 164 6.43 -22.55 -15.91
C ALA A 164 4.95 -22.96 -15.97
N GLN A 165 4.22 -22.87 -14.85
CA GLN A 165 2.77 -23.04 -14.83
C GLN A 165 2.06 -21.95 -15.65
N ALA A 166 2.41 -20.68 -15.45
CA ALA A 166 1.80 -19.55 -16.16
C ALA A 166 1.91 -19.67 -17.69
N GLU A 167 3.11 -19.95 -18.22
CA GLU A 167 3.34 -20.17 -19.66
C GLU A 167 2.49 -21.33 -20.21
N ILE A 168 2.29 -22.42 -19.45
CA ILE A 168 1.43 -23.54 -19.87
C ILE A 168 -0.06 -23.16 -19.83
N TYR A 169 -0.51 -22.40 -18.83
CA TYR A 169 -1.90 -21.94 -18.75
C TYR A 169 -2.26 -20.92 -19.84
N ASP A 170 -1.36 -19.97 -20.18
CA ASP A 170 -1.58 -18.98 -21.24
C ASP A 170 -1.73 -19.63 -22.65
N VAL A 171 -1.19 -20.84 -22.87
CA VAL A 171 -1.49 -21.63 -24.09
C VAL A 171 -2.94 -22.12 -24.13
N THR A 172 -3.55 -22.37 -22.98
CA THR A 172 -4.92 -22.92 -22.88
C THR A 172 -6.02 -21.86 -22.88
N GLU A 173 -5.74 -20.63 -22.43
CA GLU A 173 -6.73 -19.56 -22.44
C GLU A 173 -6.93 -18.97 -23.85
N ARG A 174 -8.06 -19.34 -24.49
CA ARG A 174 -8.72 -18.42 -25.43
C ARG A 174 -9.28 -17.23 -24.63
N ARG A 175 -8.43 -16.26 -24.28
CA ARG A 175 -8.92 -15.02 -23.65
C ARG A 175 -9.85 -14.29 -24.62
N ALA A 176 -11.07 -14.05 -24.17
CA ALA A 176 -11.92 -13.03 -24.74
C ALA A 176 -11.27 -11.67 -24.39
N SER A 177 -10.67 -11.04 -25.39
CA SER A 177 -10.05 -9.72 -25.28
C SER A 177 -10.68 -8.78 -26.30
N GLU A 178 -11.92 -8.37 -26.00
CA GLU A 178 -12.63 -7.31 -26.71
C GLU A 178 -12.99 -6.26 -25.66
N ASP A 179 -12.10 -5.27 -25.50
CA ASP A 179 -12.15 -4.28 -24.41
C ASP A 179 -13.38 -3.34 -24.47
N PHE A 180 -14.19 -3.44 -25.53
CA PHE A 180 -15.38 -2.64 -25.76
C PHE A 180 -16.50 -3.50 -26.36
N VAL A 181 -17.48 -3.88 -25.55
CA VAL A 181 -18.73 -4.47 -26.03
C VAL A 181 -19.70 -3.33 -26.40
N PRO A 182 -20.33 -3.33 -27.59
CA PRO A 182 -21.37 -2.38 -27.94
C PRO A 182 -22.52 -2.36 -26.93
N LEU A 183 -23.07 -1.17 -26.65
CA LEU A 183 -24.18 -1.05 -25.68
C LEU A 183 -25.42 -1.83 -26.13
N GLU A 184 -25.65 -1.98 -27.44
CA GLU A 184 -26.75 -2.78 -27.99
C GLU A 184 -26.66 -4.27 -27.63
N ASP A 185 -25.46 -4.84 -27.66
CA ASP A 185 -25.21 -6.24 -27.27
C ASP A 185 -25.33 -6.46 -25.75
N LEU A 186 -25.11 -5.42 -24.95
CA LEU A 186 -25.34 -5.45 -23.50
C LEU A 186 -26.81 -5.19 -23.13
N LEU A 187 -27.57 -4.46 -23.97
CA LEU A 187 -28.95 -4.09 -23.65
C LEU A 187 -29.89 -5.30 -23.58
N GLN A 188 -29.80 -6.25 -24.52
CA GLN A 188 -30.71 -7.41 -24.49
C GLN A 188 -30.47 -8.31 -23.26
N PRO A 189 -29.23 -8.74 -22.91
CA PRO A 189 -28.99 -9.47 -21.66
C PRO A 189 -29.40 -8.69 -20.41
N THR A 190 -29.18 -7.37 -20.37
CA THR A 190 -29.61 -6.54 -19.24
C THR A 190 -31.15 -6.50 -19.11
N MET A 191 -31.88 -6.46 -20.24
CA MET A 191 -33.35 -6.52 -20.22
C MET A 191 -33.86 -7.91 -19.84
N ASP A 192 -33.22 -8.98 -20.32
CA ASP A 192 -33.54 -10.36 -19.95
C ASP A 192 -33.33 -10.60 -18.44
N GLU A 193 -32.28 -10.02 -17.85
CA GLU A 193 -32.08 -9.99 -16.39
C GLU A 193 -33.18 -9.19 -15.67
N ILE A 194 -33.53 -8.00 -16.17
CA ILE A 194 -34.60 -7.16 -15.58
C ILE A 194 -35.96 -7.87 -15.62
N ASP A 195 -36.29 -8.59 -16.69
CA ASP A 195 -37.52 -9.39 -16.79
C ASP A 195 -37.46 -10.66 -15.92
N ALA A 196 -36.29 -11.29 -15.75
CA ALA A 196 -36.08 -12.36 -14.78
C ALA A 196 -36.25 -11.86 -13.32
N ILE A 197 -35.80 -10.64 -13.02
CA ILE A 197 -35.99 -9.96 -11.74
C ILE A 197 -37.47 -9.63 -11.53
N ALA A 198 -38.14 -9.04 -12.53
CA ALA A 198 -39.55 -8.66 -12.45
C ALA A 198 -40.47 -9.87 -12.25
N SER A 199 -40.25 -10.94 -13.02
CA SER A 199 -41.02 -12.19 -12.93
C SER A 199 -40.83 -12.94 -11.60
N GLN A 200 -39.74 -12.71 -10.88
CA GLN A 200 -39.50 -13.24 -9.52
C GLN A 200 -39.92 -12.29 -8.38
N GLY A 201 -40.60 -11.18 -8.69
CA GLY A 201 -41.16 -10.25 -7.71
C GLY A 201 -40.42 -8.92 -7.57
N GLY A 202 -39.57 -8.55 -8.52
CA GLY A 202 -39.00 -7.20 -8.65
C GLY A 202 -37.76 -6.90 -7.80
N ILE A 203 -37.07 -7.93 -7.29
CA ILE A 203 -35.84 -7.77 -6.50
C ILE A 203 -34.75 -8.69 -7.03
N ALA A 204 -33.63 -8.12 -7.49
CA ALA A 204 -32.41 -8.85 -7.79
C ALA A 204 -31.82 -9.43 -6.49
N ARG A 205 -31.90 -10.75 -6.33
CA ARG A 205 -31.40 -11.44 -5.13
C ARG A 205 -29.99 -11.96 -5.36
N GLY A 206 -29.03 -11.40 -4.63
CA GLY A 206 -27.74 -12.01 -4.40
C GLY A 206 -27.85 -13.25 -3.49
N VAL A 207 -26.71 -13.79 -3.06
CA VAL A 207 -26.66 -14.93 -2.13
C VAL A 207 -27.32 -14.55 -0.79
N PRO A 208 -28.38 -15.25 -0.34
CA PRO A 208 -29.07 -14.88 0.89
C PRO A 208 -28.19 -15.11 2.13
N THR A 209 -27.95 -14.07 2.92
CA THR A 209 -27.18 -14.17 4.18
C THR A 209 -27.92 -15.03 5.22
N GLY A 210 -29.25 -15.11 5.12
CA GLY A 210 -30.11 -15.85 6.03
C GLY A 210 -30.57 -15.02 7.23
N PHE A 211 -30.23 -13.74 7.26
CA PHE A 211 -30.69 -12.76 8.23
C PHE A 211 -31.67 -11.80 7.53
N THR A 212 -32.95 -11.88 7.87
CA THR A 212 -34.03 -11.24 7.10
C THR A 212 -33.82 -9.72 6.98
N GLU A 213 -33.45 -9.05 8.08
CA GLU A 213 -33.22 -7.61 8.10
C GLU A 213 -31.92 -7.19 7.37
N LEU A 214 -30.94 -8.10 7.27
CA LEU A 214 -29.72 -7.84 6.49
C LEU A 214 -30.01 -8.04 4.99
N ASP A 215 -30.74 -9.10 4.64
CA ASP A 215 -31.19 -9.38 3.27
C ASP A 215 -32.21 -8.33 2.77
N GLU A 216 -33.05 -7.76 3.65
CA GLU A 216 -33.93 -6.60 3.38
C GLU A 216 -33.13 -5.30 3.09
N VAL A 217 -31.89 -5.18 3.59
CA VAL A 217 -31.01 -4.00 3.41
C VAL A 217 -30.02 -4.16 2.25
N THR A 218 -29.56 -5.38 1.96
CA THR A 218 -28.55 -5.66 0.93
C THR A 218 -29.11 -6.29 -0.36
N ASN A 219 -30.31 -6.87 -0.30
CA ASN A 219 -30.84 -7.83 -1.28
C ASN A 219 -29.93 -9.08 -1.45
N GLY A 220 -29.19 -9.46 -0.39
CA GLY A 220 -28.20 -10.54 -0.41
C GLY A 220 -26.79 -10.05 -0.80
N LEU A 221 -25.85 -10.99 -0.89
CA LEU A 221 -24.46 -10.72 -1.30
C LEU A 221 -24.33 -10.87 -2.82
N HIS A 222 -23.92 -9.81 -3.51
CA HIS A 222 -23.94 -9.77 -4.98
C HIS A 222 -22.63 -10.23 -5.60
N ALA A 223 -22.72 -10.65 -6.86
CA ALA A 223 -21.57 -11.00 -7.69
C ALA A 223 -20.55 -9.84 -7.77
N GLY A 224 -19.26 -10.16 -7.91
CA GLY A 224 -18.18 -9.17 -7.96
C GLY A 224 -17.90 -8.39 -6.66
N GLN A 225 -18.63 -8.60 -5.56
CA GLN A 225 -18.44 -7.88 -4.29
C GLN A 225 -17.32 -8.46 -3.42
N MET A 226 -16.57 -7.56 -2.76
CA MET A 226 -15.74 -7.88 -1.60
C MET A 226 -16.43 -7.35 -0.34
N ILE A 227 -16.67 -8.25 0.61
CA ILE A 227 -17.30 -7.97 1.90
C ILE A 227 -16.28 -8.25 3.00
N ILE A 228 -16.03 -7.28 3.88
CA ILE A 228 -15.24 -7.50 5.11
C ILE A 228 -16.20 -7.71 6.29
N ILE A 229 -16.03 -8.83 7.01
CA ILE A 229 -16.62 -9.04 8.34
C ILE A 229 -15.50 -8.82 9.37
N ALA A 230 -15.71 -7.91 10.32
CA ALA A 230 -14.71 -7.61 11.35
C ALA A 230 -15.26 -7.76 12.77
N ALA A 231 -14.49 -8.42 13.63
CA ALA A 231 -14.83 -8.66 15.04
C ALA A 231 -13.60 -8.56 15.94
N ARG A 232 -13.79 -8.16 17.21
CA ARG A 232 -12.72 -8.23 18.22
C ARG A 232 -12.47 -9.69 18.63
N PRO A 233 -11.20 -10.11 18.77
CA PRO A 233 -10.85 -11.41 19.35
C PRO A 233 -11.48 -11.65 20.73
N GLY A 234 -11.72 -12.91 21.07
CA GLY A 234 -12.36 -13.28 22.33
C GLY A 234 -11.59 -12.85 23.58
N VAL A 235 -12.12 -11.87 24.34
CA VAL A 235 -11.51 -11.27 25.54
C VAL A 235 -11.45 -12.24 26.74
N GLY A 236 -10.50 -13.18 26.71
CA GLY A 236 -10.35 -14.24 27.70
C GLY A 236 -8.96 -14.88 27.71
N LYS A 237 -7.93 -14.11 28.06
CA LYS A 237 -6.54 -14.60 28.26
C LYS A 237 -5.85 -13.98 29.49
N ALA A 238 -6.57 -13.52 30.53
CA ALA A 238 -5.93 -12.84 31.66
C ALA A 238 -5.44 -13.78 32.77
N LEU A 239 -4.31 -13.42 33.38
CA LEU A 239 -3.61 -14.13 34.45
C LEU A 239 -3.41 -13.22 35.67
N ALA A 240 -3.31 -13.81 36.87
CA ALA A 240 -3.07 -13.02 38.08
C ALA A 240 -1.69 -12.36 38.06
N LEU A 241 -1.55 -11.17 38.64
CA LEU A 241 -0.31 -10.38 38.59
C LEU A 241 0.90 -11.14 39.17
N ASP A 242 0.68 -12.00 40.16
CA ASP A 242 1.67 -12.87 40.79
C ASP A 242 2.10 -14.07 39.93
N THR A 243 1.56 -14.24 38.71
CA THR A 243 1.95 -15.32 37.80
C THR A 243 3.37 -15.10 37.27
N PRO A 244 4.31 -16.04 37.48
CA PRO A 244 5.66 -15.92 36.96
C PRO A 244 5.70 -16.17 35.45
N LEU A 245 6.49 -15.38 34.72
CA LEU A 245 6.71 -15.47 33.28
C LEU A 245 8.23 -15.63 33.05
N PRO A 246 8.70 -16.67 32.34
CA PRO A 246 10.12 -16.87 32.11
C PRO A 246 10.62 -15.91 31.02
N THR A 247 11.85 -15.44 31.20
CA THR A 247 12.54 -14.52 30.30
C THR A 247 13.90 -15.11 29.88
N PRO A 248 14.55 -14.60 28.81
CA PRO A 248 15.88 -15.07 28.41
C PRO A 248 16.98 -14.94 29.48
N SER A 249 16.72 -14.21 30.57
CA SER A 249 17.66 -13.94 31.66
C SER A 249 17.19 -14.41 33.04
N GLY A 250 16.00 -15.03 33.15
CA GLY A 250 15.42 -15.46 34.41
C GLY A 250 13.89 -15.49 34.38
N TRP A 251 13.27 -14.76 35.31
CA TRP A 251 11.82 -14.70 35.47
C TRP A 251 11.37 -13.26 35.79
N THR A 252 10.21 -12.88 35.28
CA THR A 252 9.43 -11.68 35.67
C THR A 252 8.04 -12.12 36.16
N THR A 253 7.15 -11.17 36.50
CA THR A 253 5.74 -11.46 36.83
C THR A 253 4.79 -10.79 35.85
N MET A 254 3.54 -11.27 35.78
CA MET A 254 2.47 -10.63 35.01
C MET A 254 2.10 -9.22 35.52
N GLY A 255 2.49 -8.86 36.76
CA GLY A 255 2.41 -7.51 37.29
C GLY A 255 3.55 -6.59 36.84
N ASP A 256 4.78 -7.12 36.81
CA ASP A 256 6.01 -6.34 36.59
C ASP A 256 6.42 -6.22 35.12
N VAL A 257 5.94 -7.12 34.24
CA VAL A 257 6.21 -7.11 32.80
C VAL A 257 5.64 -5.86 32.09
N ALA A 258 6.39 -5.30 31.15
CA ALA A 258 6.01 -4.13 30.38
C ALA A 258 6.25 -4.29 28.86
N VAL A 259 5.58 -3.46 28.06
CA VAL A 259 5.84 -3.36 26.62
C VAL A 259 7.31 -3.07 26.34
N GLY A 260 7.96 -3.95 25.58
CA GLY A 260 9.39 -3.93 25.28
C GLY A 260 10.21 -5.02 25.97
N ASP A 261 9.70 -5.63 27.05
CA ASP A 261 10.35 -6.78 27.70
C ASP A 261 10.35 -8.01 26.79
N HIS A 262 11.22 -8.99 27.10
CA HIS A 262 11.31 -10.25 26.39
C HIS A 262 10.88 -11.41 27.29
N LEU A 263 9.86 -12.14 26.85
CA LEU A 263 9.46 -13.43 27.39
C LEU A 263 10.04 -14.54 26.52
N LEU A 264 9.78 -15.80 26.87
CA LEU A 264 10.04 -16.94 25.97
C LEU A 264 8.76 -17.34 25.22
N GLY A 265 8.92 -17.88 24.00
CA GLY A 265 7.88 -18.51 23.18
C GLY A 265 7.74 -20.03 23.45
N PRO A 266 6.72 -20.69 22.87
CA PRO A 266 6.44 -22.13 23.07
C PRO A 266 7.52 -23.08 22.55
N ASP A 267 8.40 -22.57 21.71
CA ASP A 267 9.64 -23.17 21.19
C ASP A 267 10.85 -23.01 22.14
N GLY A 268 10.79 -22.05 23.06
CA GLY A 268 11.88 -21.65 23.95
C GLY A 268 12.69 -20.45 23.48
N GLU A 269 12.35 -19.83 22.34
CA GLU A 269 13.06 -18.66 21.81
C GLU A 269 12.55 -17.34 22.42
N PRO A 270 13.34 -16.26 22.45
CA PRO A 270 12.88 -14.95 22.93
C PRO A 270 11.79 -14.33 22.05
N THR A 271 10.68 -13.88 22.66
CA THR A 271 9.64 -13.06 22.00
C THR A 271 9.36 -11.81 22.83
N ARG A 272 9.15 -10.68 22.15
CA ARG A 272 9.03 -9.36 22.77
C ARG A 272 7.57 -9.01 23.05
N VAL A 273 7.32 -8.43 24.21
CA VAL A 273 6.00 -7.90 24.58
C VAL A 273 5.70 -6.64 23.77
N VAL A 274 4.62 -6.66 22.99
CA VAL A 274 4.20 -5.55 22.11
C VAL A 274 3.02 -4.75 22.67
N ALA A 275 2.19 -5.37 23.51
CA ALA A 275 1.10 -4.68 24.22
C ALA A 275 0.84 -5.33 25.57
N ASP A 276 0.31 -4.54 26.50
CA ASP A 276 -0.22 -5.02 27.77
C ASP A 276 -1.58 -4.34 28.08
N THR A 277 -2.29 -4.85 29.08
CA THR A 277 -3.58 -4.29 29.52
C THR A 277 -3.46 -3.57 30.85
N ASP A 278 -4.42 -2.70 31.16
CA ASP A 278 -4.71 -2.33 32.54
C ASP A 278 -5.00 -3.55 33.43
N VAL A 279 -4.87 -3.33 34.74
CA VAL A 279 -5.14 -4.34 35.77
C VAL A 279 -6.66 -4.50 35.95
N MET A 280 -7.19 -5.65 35.50
CA MET A 280 -8.61 -5.99 35.62
C MET A 280 -8.93 -6.52 37.02
N LEU A 281 -9.98 -5.97 37.64
CA LEU A 281 -10.48 -6.38 38.95
C LEU A 281 -11.81 -7.16 38.81
N GLY A 282 -12.20 -7.90 39.86
CA GLY A 282 -13.54 -8.51 39.96
C GLY A 282 -13.77 -9.79 39.14
N ARG A 283 -12.93 -10.11 38.15
CA ARG A 283 -13.08 -11.33 37.33
C ARG A 283 -13.02 -12.62 38.20
N PRO A 284 -13.92 -13.60 38.02
CA PRO A 284 -13.85 -14.86 38.75
C PRO A 284 -12.56 -15.62 38.45
N CYS A 285 -11.75 -15.88 39.48
CA CYS A 285 -10.43 -16.50 39.36
C CYS A 285 -10.43 -17.95 39.87
N TYR A 286 -9.53 -18.76 39.34
CA TYR A 286 -9.33 -20.15 39.71
C TYR A 286 -7.83 -20.43 39.91
N VAL A 287 -7.50 -21.24 40.91
CA VAL A 287 -6.20 -21.91 41.01
C VAL A 287 -6.28 -23.19 40.18
N VAL A 288 -5.35 -23.37 39.26
CA VAL A 288 -5.09 -24.65 38.58
C VAL A 288 -3.80 -25.22 39.17
N GLU A 289 -3.86 -26.44 39.66
CA GLU A 289 -2.70 -27.19 40.19
C GLU A 289 -2.34 -28.31 39.20
N PHE A 290 -1.05 -28.58 39.07
CA PHE A 290 -0.48 -29.47 38.06
C PHE A 290 0.28 -30.66 38.69
N SER A 291 0.63 -31.65 37.88
CA SER A 291 1.26 -32.92 38.32
C SER A 291 2.75 -32.79 38.65
N ASP A 292 3.39 -31.70 38.26
CA ASP A 292 4.73 -31.31 38.68
C ASP A 292 4.75 -30.60 40.05
N GLY A 293 3.57 -30.36 40.64
CA GLY A 293 3.40 -29.63 41.89
C GLY A 293 3.32 -28.10 41.75
N THR A 294 3.36 -27.57 40.52
CA THR A 294 3.16 -26.14 40.27
C THR A 294 1.68 -25.76 40.30
N ALA A 295 1.41 -24.46 40.43
CA ALA A 295 0.07 -23.91 40.35
C ALA A 295 0.06 -22.53 39.68
N ILE A 296 -0.95 -22.27 38.85
CA ILE A 296 -1.17 -20.99 38.17
C ILE A 296 -2.55 -20.46 38.55
N VAL A 297 -2.68 -19.14 38.64
CA VAL A 297 -3.97 -18.48 38.84
C VAL A 297 -4.37 -17.73 37.58
N ALA A 298 -5.53 -18.12 37.06
CA ALA A 298 -6.07 -17.54 35.84
C ALA A 298 -7.54 -17.14 36.00
N ASP A 299 -8.01 -16.25 35.14
CA ASP A 299 -9.43 -15.93 35.06
C ASP A 299 -10.24 -17.11 34.49
N ALA A 300 -11.54 -17.18 34.78
CA ALA A 300 -12.46 -18.24 34.37
C ALA A 300 -12.42 -18.60 32.86
N GLN A 301 -12.06 -17.63 32.02
CA GLN A 301 -12.06 -17.69 30.56
C GLN A 301 -10.65 -17.88 29.96
N HIS A 302 -9.59 -17.72 30.74
CA HIS A 302 -8.21 -17.97 30.29
C HIS A 302 -8.06 -19.39 29.74
N GLN A 303 -7.19 -19.56 28.76
CA GLN A 303 -7.22 -20.70 27.84
C GLN A 303 -5.99 -21.58 27.97
N TRP A 304 -6.23 -22.88 28.00
CA TRP A 304 -5.25 -23.92 28.26
C TRP A 304 -5.19 -24.88 27.08
N PRO A 305 -4.01 -25.33 26.65
CA PRO A 305 -3.93 -26.43 25.71
C PRO A 305 -4.38 -27.68 26.46
N THR A 306 -4.99 -28.64 25.77
CA THR A 306 -5.04 -29.99 26.29
C THR A 306 -4.83 -30.99 25.16
N GLU A 307 -4.53 -32.23 25.52
CA GLU A 307 -4.56 -33.39 24.60
C GLU A 307 -5.94 -33.60 23.91
N HIS A 308 -6.95 -32.82 24.28
CA HIS A 308 -8.30 -32.80 23.71
C HIS A 308 -8.66 -31.42 23.10
N GLY A 309 -7.66 -30.61 22.75
CA GLY A 309 -7.79 -29.25 22.24
C GLY A 309 -8.07 -28.21 23.34
N VAL A 310 -8.15 -26.93 22.96
CA VAL A 310 -8.18 -25.80 23.92
C VAL A 310 -9.38 -25.87 24.90
N ARG A 311 -9.15 -25.51 26.17
CA ARG A 311 -10.15 -25.45 27.25
C ARG A 311 -10.00 -24.17 28.07
N ILE A 312 -11.12 -23.55 28.48
CA ILE A 312 -11.10 -22.43 29.44
C ILE A 312 -10.91 -22.93 30.88
N THR A 313 -10.31 -22.12 31.77
CA THR A 313 -10.03 -22.47 33.17
C THR A 313 -11.23 -23.03 33.92
N ALA A 314 -12.41 -22.41 33.76
CA ALA A 314 -13.65 -22.86 34.43
C ALA A 314 -14.15 -24.24 33.96
N ASN A 315 -13.65 -24.75 32.82
CA ASN A 315 -14.00 -26.05 32.25
C ASN A 315 -12.87 -27.10 32.40
N LEU A 316 -11.75 -26.77 33.04
CA LEU A 316 -10.70 -27.73 33.34
C LEU A 316 -11.16 -28.77 34.37
N ARG A 317 -10.57 -29.96 34.33
CA ARG A 317 -10.90 -31.09 35.20
C ARG A 317 -9.66 -31.82 35.67
N ALA A 318 -9.52 -31.94 36.99
CA ALA A 318 -8.51 -32.75 37.64
C ALA A 318 -8.51 -34.20 37.13
N GLY A 319 -7.34 -34.75 36.84
CA GLY A 319 -7.12 -36.12 36.38
C GLY A 319 -7.68 -36.44 34.98
N MET A 320 -8.30 -35.49 34.28
CA MET A 320 -9.01 -35.71 33.02
C MET A 320 -8.50 -34.85 31.84
N HIS A 321 -7.58 -33.92 32.11
CA HIS A 321 -6.93 -33.07 31.09
C HIS A 321 -5.44 -32.94 31.39
N THR A 322 -4.60 -33.17 30.37
CA THR A 322 -3.16 -32.93 30.34
C THR A 322 -2.86 -31.75 29.43
N VAL A 323 -2.09 -30.78 29.93
CA VAL A 323 -1.56 -29.61 29.23
C VAL A 323 -0.39 -30.05 28.33
N VAL A 324 -0.38 -29.60 27.07
CA VAL A 324 0.57 -30.02 26.03
C VAL A 324 1.07 -28.82 25.23
N SER A 325 2.36 -28.82 24.84
CA SER A 325 2.86 -27.87 23.82
C SER A 325 2.28 -28.21 22.44
N ALA A 326 2.01 -27.19 21.63
CA ALA A 326 1.36 -27.31 20.32
C ALA A 326 2.31 -27.72 19.17
N SER A 327 3.33 -28.53 19.46
CA SER A 327 4.38 -28.92 18.49
C SER A 327 4.13 -30.29 17.84
N GLY A 328 4.14 -30.36 16.51
CA GLY A 328 3.78 -31.56 15.75
C GLY A 328 4.48 -31.73 14.39
N GLY A 329 5.75 -31.33 14.25
CA GLY A 329 6.53 -31.44 13.01
C GLY A 329 8.01 -31.73 13.26
N ARG A 330 8.63 -32.60 12.44
CA ARG A 330 10.00 -33.10 12.67
C ARG A 330 11.09 -32.06 12.35
N GLY A 331 11.69 -31.48 13.39
CA GLY A 331 12.94 -30.70 13.35
C GLY A 331 13.67 -30.84 14.70
N GLY A 332 14.99 -30.93 14.71
CA GLY A 332 15.74 -31.45 15.86
C GLY A 332 16.34 -30.40 16.82
N THR A 333 15.57 -29.96 17.81
CA THR A 333 16.05 -29.38 19.09
C THR A 333 15.20 -29.91 20.25
N ALA A 334 15.69 -29.84 21.48
CA ALA A 334 15.09 -30.54 22.62
C ALA A 334 13.91 -29.77 23.25
N LEU A 335 12.74 -30.42 23.33
CA LEU A 335 11.60 -29.95 24.11
C LEU A 335 11.98 -29.74 25.59
N LEU A 336 11.88 -28.49 26.07
CA LEU A 336 12.17 -28.13 27.47
C LEU A 336 10.97 -28.26 28.42
N ALA A 337 9.75 -28.38 27.91
CA ALA A 337 8.53 -28.53 28.70
C ALA A 337 7.87 -29.92 28.46
N PRO A 338 7.74 -30.78 29.48
CA PRO A 338 6.94 -32.00 29.38
C PRO A 338 5.44 -31.69 29.41
N ALA A 339 4.62 -32.61 28.92
CA ALA A 339 3.16 -32.52 29.10
C ALA A 339 2.80 -32.71 30.60
N VAL A 340 1.95 -31.83 31.14
CA VAL A 340 1.66 -31.77 32.59
C VAL A 340 0.18 -31.99 32.88
N GLN A 341 -0.15 -32.96 33.74
CA GLN A 341 -1.54 -33.30 34.05
C GLN A 341 -2.12 -32.32 35.09
N ILE A 342 -3.37 -31.89 34.91
CA ILE A 342 -4.04 -31.04 35.91
C ILE A 342 -4.48 -31.91 37.09
N THR A 343 -4.04 -31.56 38.30
CA THR A 343 -4.32 -32.30 39.56
C THR A 343 -5.42 -31.65 40.40
N ALA A 344 -5.62 -30.34 40.30
CA ALA A 344 -6.79 -29.67 40.89
C ALA A 344 -7.22 -28.42 40.10
N VAL A 345 -8.49 -28.05 40.22
CA VAL A 345 -9.04 -26.79 39.73
C VAL A 345 -9.97 -26.25 40.83
N ARG A 346 -9.60 -25.15 41.48
CA ARG A 346 -10.32 -24.61 42.64
C ARG A 346 -10.65 -23.13 42.41
N ARG A 347 -11.93 -22.76 42.48
CA ARG A 347 -12.35 -21.35 42.43
C ARG A 347 -11.81 -20.60 43.66
N ARG A 348 -11.18 -19.45 43.46
CA ARG A 348 -10.69 -18.55 44.53
C ARG A 348 -11.48 -17.23 44.51
N PRO A 349 -11.39 -16.40 45.58
CA PRO A 349 -11.81 -15.00 45.49
C PRO A 349 -11.12 -14.31 44.31
N SER A 350 -11.80 -13.34 43.68
CA SER A 350 -11.21 -12.58 42.58
C SER A 350 -9.90 -11.90 43.03
N VAL A 351 -8.88 -11.97 42.18
CA VAL A 351 -7.62 -11.23 42.32
C VAL A 351 -7.45 -10.30 41.12
N PRO A 352 -6.58 -9.29 41.22
CA PRO A 352 -6.21 -8.50 40.06
C PRO A 352 -5.56 -9.38 38.98
N VAL A 353 -6.02 -9.26 37.73
CA VAL A 353 -5.50 -10.02 36.58
C VAL A 353 -5.15 -9.08 35.42
N ARG A 354 -4.16 -9.45 34.61
CA ARG A 354 -3.67 -8.68 33.45
C ARG A 354 -3.43 -9.62 32.26
N CYS A 355 -3.28 -9.05 31.07
CA CYS A 355 -2.90 -9.78 29.87
C CYS A 355 -1.78 -9.02 29.15
N VAL A 356 -0.86 -9.76 28.51
CA VAL A 356 0.12 -9.22 27.56
C VAL A 356 -0.02 -9.88 26.19
N GLU A 357 0.57 -9.27 25.17
CA GLU A 357 0.62 -9.72 23.77
C GLU A 357 2.07 -9.66 23.28
N VAL A 358 2.47 -10.59 22.41
CA VAL A 358 3.87 -10.78 21.97
C VAL A 358 4.02 -10.91 20.46
N ASP A 359 5.24 -10.65 19.97
CA ASP A 359 5.57 -10.46 18.54
C ASP A 359 5.81 -11.74 17.71
N ASN A 360 5.88 -12.92 18.32
CA ASN A 360 6.13 -14.15 17.56
C ASN A 360 4.91 -14.58 16.69
N PRO A 361 5.13 -15.38 15.62
CA PRO A 361 4.08 -15.69 14.63
C PRO A 361 2.85 -16.43 15.17
N GLU A 362 2.97 -17.07 16.34
CA GLU A 362 1.86 -17.78 17.01
C GLU A 362 1.12 -16.89 18.03
N HIS A 363 1.64 -15.68 18.31
CA HIS A 363 1.22 -14.79 19.39
C HIS A 363 1.14 -15.50 20.74
N LEU A 364 2.18 -16.29 21.05
CA LEU A 364 2.28 -17.15 22.21
C LEU A 364 3.54 -16.92 23.03
N TYR A 365 3.34 -16.74 24.33
CA TYR A 365 4.40 -16.67 25.33
C TYR A 365 4.21 -17.75 26.40
N LEU A 366 5.31 -18.09 27.05
CA LEU A 366 5.31 -18.96 28.22
C LEU A 366 4.64 -18.24 29.40
N ALA A 367 3.52 -18.79 29.86
CA ALA A 367 2.73 -18.26 30.97
C ALA A 367 2.71 -19.27 32.12
N GLY A 368 3.42 -18.96 33.21
CA GLY A 368 3.95 -20.00 34.08
C GLY A 368 4.68 -21.07 33.23
N PRO A 369 4.58 -22.35 33.61
CA PRO A 369 5.03 -23.45 32.76
C PRO A 369 4.07 -23.89 31.59
N GLY A 370 3.00 -23.14 31.20
CA GLY A 370 1.72 -23.70 30.64
C GLY A 370 1.25 -23.55 29.14
N MET A 371 1.06 -22.33 28.57
CA MET A 371 0.92 -21.97 27.09
C MET A 371 -0.37 -22.34 26.21
N VAL A 372 -1.33 -21.44 25.83
CA VAL A 372 -2.16 -21.52 24.54
C VAL A 372 -3.18 -20.34 24.23
N PRO A 373 -3.75 -20.18 23.00
CA PRO A 373 -4.76 -19.16 22.59
C PRO A 373 -6.03 -19.68 21.81
N THR A 374 -6.99 -18.78 21.45
CA THR A 374 -8.02 -18.80 20.33
C THR A 374 -8.65 -17.37 20.18
N HIS A 375 -9.64 -16.94 19.35
CA HIS A 375 -10.50 -17.42 18.20
C HIS A 375 -11.33 -16.22 17.59
N ASN A 376 -11.99 -16.33 16.40
CA ASN A 376 -13.00 -15.32 15.93
C ASN A 376 -14.21 -15.75 15.00
N SER A 377 -14.18 -16.88 14.29
CA SER A 377 -14.81 -17.09 12.94
C SER A 377 -16.34 -17.24 12.72
N THR A 378 -17.25 -16.92 13.66
CA THR A 378 -18.61 -17.53 13.61
C THR A 378 -19.57 -17.05 12.51
N LEU A 379 -19.63 -15.75 12.16
CA LEU A 379 -20.67 -15.24 11.24
C LEU A 379 -20.51 -15.74 9.78
N GLY A 380 -19.28 -15.91 9.30
CA GLY A 380 -19.04 -16.42 7.94
C GLY A 380 -19.62 -17.81 7.72
N LEU A 381 -19.61 -18.67 8.75
CA LEU A 381 -20.23 -19.99 8.70
C LEU A 381 -21.77 -19.89 8.59
N ASP A 382 -22.42 -18.92 9.22
CA ASP A 382 -23.87 -18.73 9.08
C ASP A 382 -24.28 -18.33 7.65
N PHE A 383 -23.47 -17.49 6.97
CA PHE A 383 -23.68 -17.16 5.56
C PHE A 383 -23.52 -18.40 4.66
N MET A 384 -22.50 -19.25 4.89
CA MET A 384 -22.33 -20.52 4.15
C MET A 384 -23.47 -21.52 4.40
N ARG A 385 -23.93 -21.63 5.66
CA ARG A 385 -25.10 -22.46 6.02
C ARG A 385 -26.33 -22.01 5.25
N SER A 386 -26.54 -20.70 5.13
CA SER A 386 -27.60 -20.14 4.30
C SER A 386 -27.42 -20.53 2.82
N CYS A 387 -26.27 -20.18 2.24
CA CYS A 387 -25.92 -20.42 0.84
C CYS A 387 -26.08 -21.91 0.44
N SER A 388 -25.34 -22.82 1.08
CA SER A 388 -25.22 -24.20 0.60
C SER A 388 -26.21 -25.18 1.24
N ILE A 389 -26.60 -25.01 2.50
CA ILE A 389 -27.49 -25.98 3.17
C ILE A 389 -28.96 -25.63 2.89
N LYS A 390 -29.35 -24.36 3.05
CA LYS A 390 -30.74 -23.92 2.80
C LYS A 390 -31.02 -23.66 1.33
N HIS A 391 -30.13 -22.98 0.62
CA HIS A 391 -30.34 -22.53 -0.76
C HIS A 391 -29.64 -23.39 -1.82
N ARG A 392 -28.88 -24.44 -1.42
CA ARG A 392 -28.17 -25.39 -2.31
C ARG A 392 -27.24 -24.73 -3.34
N MET A 393 -26.79 -23.51 -3.06
CA MET A 393 -25.80 -22.76 -3.86
C MET A 393 -24.37 -23.14 -3.40
N ALA A 394 -23.42 -23.31 -4.32
CA ALA A 394 -22.09 -23.76 -3.94
C ALA A 394 -21.30 -22.69 -3.17
N SER A 395 -20.62 -23.07 -2.08
CA SER A 395 -19.75 -22.17 -1.32
C SER A 395 -18.45 -22.84 -0.87
N VAL A 396 -17.39 -22.04 -0.70
CA VAL A 396 -16.10 -22.51 -0.19
C VAL A 396 -15.59 -21.63 0.95
N ILE A 397 -14.97 -22.24 1.96
CA ILE A 397 -14.16 -21.54 2.95
C ILE A 397 -12.70 -21.96 2.85
N PHE A 398 -11.82 -20.96 2.80
CA PHE A 398 -10.38 -21.09 3.02
C PHE A 398 -10.11 -20.67 4.47
N SER A 399 -9.82 -21.64 5.34
CA SER A 399 -9.54 -21.39 6.75
C SER A 399 -8.07 -21.56 7.05
N LEU A 400 -7.53 -20.59 7.77
CA LEU A 400 -6.14 -20.46 8.17
C LEU A 400 -6.00 -20.55 9.71
N GLU A 401 -7.06 -20.26 10.47
CA GLU A 401 -7.12 -20.46 11.94
C GLU A 401 -7.73 -21.82 12.33
N MET A 402 -8.77 -22.28 11.64
CA MET A 402 -9.58 -23.43 12.07
C MET A 402 -9.38 -24.68 11.21
N SER A 403 -9.32 -25.84 11.86
CA SER A 403 -9.32 -27.14 11.16
C SER A 403 -10.68 -27.48 10.54
N LYS A 404 -10.69 -28.28 9.46
CA LYS A 404 -11.90 -28.86 8.84
C LYS A 404 -12.82 -29.50 9.88
N SER A 405 -12.25 -30.26 10.81
CA SER A 405 -12.97 -30.94 11.89
C SER A 405 -13.73 -29.97 12.78
N GLU A 406 -13.15 -28.81 13.11
CA GLU A 406 -13.79 -27.82 13.97
C GLU A 406 -14.84 -27.00 13.21
N ILE A 407 -14.61 -26.71 11.93
CA ILE A 407 -15.62 -26.10 11.04
C ILE A 407 -16.84 -27.01 10.95
N VAL A 408 -16.65 -28.30 10.63
CA VAL A 408 -17.73 -29.30 10.57
C VAL A 408 -18.45 -29.43 11.91
N MET A 409 -17.74 -29.49 13.05
CA MET A 409 -18.40 -29.53 14.36
C MET A 409 -19.25 -28.28 14.65
N ARG A 410 -18.83 -27.08 14.22
CA ARG A 410 -19.65 -25.86 14.33
C ARG A 410 -20.88 -25.91 13.43
N LEU A 411 -20.72 -26.32 12.15
CA LEU A 411 -21.84 -26.46 11.19
C LEU A 411 -22.91 -27.45 11.71
N LEU A 412 -22.49 -28.63 12.19
CA LEU A 412 -23.39 -29.64 12.76
C LEU A 412 -24.10 -29.13 14.03
N SER A 413 -23.35 -28.47 14.93
CA SER A 413 -23.89 -27.83 16.15
C SER A 413 -24.97 -26.80 15.82
N ALA A 414 -24.75 -26.00 14.77
CA ALA A 414 -25.59 -24.90 14.36
C ALA A 414 -26.90 -25.33 13.66
N GLU A 415 -26.87 -26.40 12.86
CA GLU A 415 -28.06 -26.96 12.22
C GLU A 415 -28.88 -27.86 13.15
N ALA A 416 -28.24 -28.81 13.83
CA ALA A 416 -28.94 -29.76 14.70
C ALA A 416 -29.39 -29.14 16.05
N LYS A 417 -28.95 -27.91 16.34
CA LYS A 417 -29.17 -27.19 17.62
C LYS A 417 -28.67 -28.01 18.83
N ILE A 418 -27.48 -28.57 18.69
CA ILE A 418 -26.80 -29.36 19.73
C ILE A 418 -25.63 -28.52 20.23
N LYS A 419 -25.42 -28.41 21.54
CA LYS A 419 -24.37 -27.51 22.05
C LYS A 419 -23.00 -28.01 21.63
N LEU A 420 -22.15 -27.12 21.11
CA LEU A 420 -20.79 -27.47 20.66
C LEU A 420 -19.97 -28.14 21.77
N GLY A 421 -20.15 -27.71 23.03
CA GLY A 421 -19.51 -28.33 24.19
C GLY A 421 -19.98 -29.75 24.49
N ASP A 422 -21.25 -30.07 24.23
CA ASP A 422 -21.81 -31.41 24.45
C ASP A 422 -21.35 -32.35 23.32
N MET A 423 -21.27 -31.86 22.08
CA MET A 423 -20.64 -32.57 20.94
C MET A 423 -19.14 -32.83 21.18
N ARG A 424 -18.34 -31.78 21.48
CA ARG A 424 -16.89 -31.90 21.73
C ARG A 424 -16.52 -32.71 22.97
N SER A 425 -17.48 -33.03 23.85
CA SER A 425 -17.26 -33.88 25.03
C SER A 425 -17.95 -35.25 24.96
N GLY A 426 -18.57 -35.60 23.83
CA GLY A 426 -19.25 -36.89 23.64
C GLY A 426 -20.51 -37.08 24.51
N ARG A 427 -21.10 -35.99 25.02
CA ARG A 427 -22.24 -36.01 25.96
C ARG A 427 -23.59 -35.81 25.28
N MET A 428 -23.68 -36.18 24.01
CA MET A 428 -24.91 -36.13 23.23
C MET A 428 -25.93 -37.15 23.76
N THR A 429 -27.16 -36.70 24.01
CA THR A 429 -28.29 -37.57 24.34
C THR A 429 -28.81 -38.30 23.10
N ASP A 430 -29.64 -39.33 23.28
CA ASP A 430 -30.27 -40.05 22.17
C ASP A 430 -31.14 -39.12 21.29
N ASP A 431 -31.70 -38.05 21.87
CA ASP A 431 -32.41 -37.00 21.13
C ASP A 431 -31.46 -36.07 20.37
N ASP A 432 -30.28 -35.74 20.91
CA ASP A 432 -29.24 -35.03 20.16
C ASP A 432 -28.74 -35.88 18.97
N TRP A 433 -28.49 -37.18 19.16
CA TRP A 433 -28.16 -38.09 18.07
C TRP A 433 -29.28 -38.18 17.03
N THR A 434 -30.54 -38.23 17.46
CA THR A 434 -31.70 -38.21 16.57
C THR A 434 -31.82 -36.89 15.79
N ARG A 435 -31.57 -35.74 16.43
CA ARG A 435 -31.56 -34.42 15.79
C ARG A 435 -30.41 -34.26 14.81
N LEU A 436 -29.22 -34.79 15.13
CA LEU A 436 -28.08 -34.82 14.22
C LEU A 436 -28.40 -35.67 12.99
N ALA A 437 -28.81 -36.92 13.18
CA ALA A 437 -29.11 -37.86 12.10
C ALA A 437 -30.15 -37.32 11.10
N ARG A 438 -31.18 -36.61 11.58
CA ARG A 438 -32.17 -35.94 10.73
C ARG A 438 -31.61 -34.82 9.84
N ARG A 439 -30.50 -34.18 10.21
CA ARG A 439 -29.83 -33.13 9.42
C ARG A 439 -28.64 -33.63 8.61
N MET A 440 -28.11 -34.82 8.89
CA MET A 440 -26.94 -35.36 8.18
C MET A 440 -27.12 -35.46 6.66
N SER A 441 -28.31 -35.80 6.15
CA SER A 441 -28.55 -35.87 4.69
C SER A 441 -28.45 -34.47 4.06
N GLU A 442 -29.17 -33.50 4.61
CA GLU A 442 -29.18 -32.12 4.10
C GLU A 442 -27.78 -31.49 4.10
N ILE A 443 -26.97 -31.80 5.12
CA ILE A 443 -25.59 -31.30 5.25
C ILE A 443 -24.63 -32.07 4.31
N SER A 444 -24.79 -33.39 4.17
CA SER A 444 -23.93 -34.23 3.32
C SER A 444 -24.19 -34.06 1.83
N GLU A 445 -25.34 -33.53 1.44
CA GLU A 445 -25.70 -33.20 0.06
C GLU A 445 -25.55 -31.70 -0.27
N ALA A 446 -25.11 -30.88 0.70
CA ALA A 446 -24.88 -29.45 0.48
C ALA A 446 -23.57 -29.25 -0.33
N PRO A 447 -23.54 -28.39 -1.36
CA PRO A 447 -22.32 -28.08 -2.11
C PRO A 447 -21.41 -27.11 -1.32
N LEU A 448 -21.01 -27.52 -0.12
CA LEU A 448 -20.17 -26.77 0.82
C LEU A 448 -18.77 -27.38 0.85
N TYR A 449 -17.77 -26.58 0.44
CA TYR A 449 -16.38 -26.98 0.34
C TYR A 449 -15.54 -26.31 1.43
N ILE A 450 -14.57 -27.05 1.99
CA ILE A 450 -13.70 -26.57 3.07
C ILE A 450 -12.25 -26.87 2.71
N ASP A 451 -11.40 -25.85 2.76
CA ASP A 451 -9.95 -25.98 2.70
C ASP A 451 -9.33 -25.41 3.99
N ASP A 452 -8.50 -26.21 4.65
CA ASP A 452 -7.76 -25.87 5.88
C ASP A 452 -6.24 -26.05 5.67
N SER A 453 -5.77 -25.97 4.42
CA SER A 453 -4.34 -26.03 4.12
C SER A 453 -3.61 -24.86 4.81
N PRO A 454 -2.55 -25.11 5.60
CA PRO A 454 -1.80 -24.04 6.25
C PRO A 454 -1.03 -23.20 5.24
N ASN A 455 -0.74 -21.94 5.59
CA ASN A 455 0.13 -21.01 4.86
C ASN A 455 -0.28 -20.73 3.40
N LEU A 456 -1.56 -20.85 3.05
CA LEU A 456 -2.05 -20.63 1.68
C LEU A 456 -1.76 -19.21 1.18
N THR A 457 -1.14 -19.15 0.00
CA THR A 457 -0.95 -17.91 -0.74
C THR A 457 -2.23 -17.49 -1.46
N MET A 458 -2.32 -16.19 -1.78
CA MET A 458 -3.40 -15.63 -2.60
C MET A 458 -3.52 -16.31 -3.97
N MET A 459 -2.38 -16.73 -4.56
CA MET A 459 -2.35 -17.40 -5.86
C MET A 459 -3.00 -18.80 -5.79
N GLU A 460 -2.70 -19.59 -4.76
CA GLU A 460 -3.32 -20.89 -4.56
C GLU A 460 -4.82 -20.79 -4.26
N ILE A 461 -5.23 -19.82 -3.43
CA ILE A 461 -6.65 -19.56 -3.14
C ILE A 461 -7.40 -19.23 -4.44
N ARG A 462 -6.87 -18.32 -5.28
CA ARG A 462 -7.47 -17.98 -6.58
C ARG A 462 -7.49 -19.16 -7.55
N ALA A 463 -6.42 -19.95 -7.63
CA ALA A 463 -6.34 -21.12 -8.50
C ALA A 463 -7.33 -22.24 -8.07
N LYS A 464 -7.48 -22.46 -6.76
CA LYS A 464 -8.48 -23.39 -6.19
C LYS A 464 -9.91 -22.88 -6.42
N ALA A 465 -10.15 -21.58 -6.23
CA ALA A 465 -11.46 -20.96 -6.46
C ALA A 465 -11.88 -21.01 -7.94
N ARG A 466 -11.00 -20.63 -8.90
CA ARG A 466 -11.23 -20.81 -10.35
C ARG A 466 -11.62 -22.26 -10.69
N ARG A 467 -10.83 -23.23 -10.20
CA ARG A 467 -11.03 -24.67 -10.44
C ARG A 467 -12.36 -25.20 -9.88
N LEU A 468 -12.87 -24.59 -8.81
CA LEU A 468 -14.15 -24.94 -8.20
C LEU A 468 -15.33 -24.27 -8.93
N ALA A 469 -15.20 -23.00 -9.29
CA ALA A 469 -16.20 -22.27 -10.08
C ALA A 469 -16.51 -23.01 -11.41
N GLN A 470 -15.48 -23.44 -12.13
CA GLN A 470 -15.56 -24.24 -13.36
C GLN A 470 -16.25 -25.62 -13.19
N LYS A 471 -16.44 -26.12 -11.97
CA LYS A 471 -16.97 -27.46 -11.69
C LYS A 471 -18.33 -27.47 -10.98
N SER A 472 -18.68 -26.39 -10.29
CA SER A 472 -19.73 -26.45 -9.26
C SER A 472 -20.62 -25.20 -9.17
N ASP A 473 -20.52 -24.24 -10.11
CA ASP A 473 -21.22 -22.93 -10.06
C ASP A 473 -21.04 -22.26 -8.69
N LEU A 474 -19.79 -21.90 -8.38
CA LEU A 474 -19.40 -21.35 -7.09
C LEU A 474 -20.08 -19.99 -6.86
N ARG A 475 -20.93 -19.88 -5.83
CA ARG A 475 -21.71 -18.67 -5.54
C ARG A 475 -21.18 -17.85 -4.36
N LEU A 476 -20.35 -18.41 -3.48
CA LEU A 476 -19.82 -17.70 -2.32
C LEU A 476 -18.41 -18.20 -1.93
N ILE A 477 -17.49 -17.26 -1.65
CA ILE A 477 -16.16 -17.54 -1.10
C ILE A 477 -16.04 -16.90 0.28
N VAL A 478 -15.50 -17.62 1.25
CA VAL A 478 -15.15 -17.12 2.59
C VAL A 478 -13.66 -17.35 2.85
N VAL A 479 -12.98 -16.37 3.45
CA VAL A 479 -11.55 -16.45 3.85
C VAL A 479 -11.42 -16.10 5.33
N ASP A 480 -10.84 -16.99 6.13
CA ASP A 480 -10.85 -16.93 7.60
C ASP A 480 -9.47 -17.21 8.23
N TYR A 481 -8.69 -16.22 8.67
CA TYR A 481 -8.90 -14.77 8.57
C TYR A 481 -7.74 -14.11 7.80
N MET A 482 -8.02 -12.97 7.17
CA MET A 482 -7.13 -12.33 6.19
C MET A 482 -5.73 -12.00 6.75
N GLN A 483 -5.61 -11.69 8.04
CA GLN A 483 -4.33 -11.45 8.70
C GLN A 483 -3.46 -12.71 8.94
N LEU A 484 -3.88 -13.91 8.55
CA LEU A 484 -3.00 -15.11 8.47
C LEU A 484 -2.52 -15.43 7.05
N MET A 485 -2.93 -14.66 6.04
CA MET A 485 -2.46 -14.86 4.68
C MET A 485 -0.97 -14.53 4.54
N THR A 486 -0.31 -15.25 3.63
CA THR A 486 1.08 -15.01 3.21
C THR A 486 1.10 -14.59 1.74
N SER A 487 1.97 -13.64 1.42
CA SER A 487 2.06 -13.04 0.08
C SER A 487 3.14 -13.64 -0.81
N GLY A 488 4.07 -14.42 -0.24
CA GLY A 488 5.25 -14.97 -0.91
C GLY A 488 6.36 -13.94 -1.23
N LYS A 489 6.09 -12.63 -1.10
CA LYS A 489 7.08 -11.55 -1.35
C LYS A 489 7.44 -10.86 -0.04
N LYS A 490 8.49 -10.03 -0.07
CA LYS A 490 8.84 -9.13 1.04
C LYS A 490 8.12 -7.79 0.85
N TYR A 491 7.36 -7.36 1.86
CA TYR A 491 6.69 -6.05 1.93
C TYR A 491 7.38 -5.19 3.00
N GLU A 492 7.32 -3.86 2.87
CA GLU A 492 7.94 -2.94 3.85
C GLU A 492 7.10 -2.82 5.15
N SER A 493 5.83 -3.23 5.15
CA SER A 493 5.01 -3.34 6.36
C SER A 493 3.87 -4.35 6.19
N ARG A 494 3.39 -4.94 7.30
CA ARG A 494 2.22 -5.84 7.29
C ARG A 494 0.95 -5.14 6.81
N GLN A 495 0.83 -3.82 7.04
CA GLN A 495 -0.23 -2.98 6.45
C GLN A 495 -0.20 -3.02 4.92
N GLN A 496 0.97 -2.83 4.31
CA GLN A 496 1.12 -2.88 2.84
C GLN A 496 0.72 -4.26 2.28
N GLU A 497 1.07 -5.33 2.99
CA GLU A 497 0.73 -6.71 2.61
C GLU A 497 -0.78 -6.98 2.73
N VAL A 498 -1.43 -6.55 3.82
CA VAL A 498 -2.90 -6.63 4.01
C VAL A 498 -3.64 -5.77 2.98
N SER A 499 -3.07 -4.65 2.56
CA SER A 499 -3.58 -3.82 1.45
C SER A 499 -3.60 -4.59 0.13
N ASP A 500 -2.53 -5.34 -0.17
CA ASP A 500 -2.42 -6.14 -1.40
C ASP A 500 -3.31 -7.40 -1.35
N PHE A 501 -3.51 -8.01 -0.17
CA PHE A 501 -4.53 -9.04 0.03
C PHE A 501 -5.94 -8.50 -0.22
N SER A 502 -6.30 -7.36 0.39
CA SER A 502 -7.59 -6.68 0.20
C SER A 502 -7.89 -6.45 -1.28
N ARG A 503 -6.95 -5.82 -1.99
CA ARG A 503 -7.04 -5.59 -3.44
C ARG A 503 -7.15 -6.90 -4.23
N SER A 504 -6.36 -7.92 -3.90
CA SER A 504 -6.35 -9.19 -4.62
C SER A 504 -7.64 -9.99 -4.42
N LEU A 505 -8.24 -9.96 -3.23
CA LEU A 505 -9.57 -10.52 -2.99
C LEU A 505 -10.65 -9.78 -3.79
N LYS A 506 -10.58 -8.44 -3.88
CA LYS A 506 -11.51 -7.65 -4.70
C LYS A 506 -11.35 -7.91 -6.20
N LEU A 507 -10.13 -8.15 -6.67
CA LEU A 507 -9.87 -8.57 -8.06
C LEU A 507 -10.40 -9.98 -8.31
N MET A 508 -10.16 -10.94 -7.41
CA MET A 508 -10.70 -12.30 -7.50
C MET A 508 -12.23 -12.32 -7.49
N ALA A 509 -12.88 -11.50 -6.67
CA ALA A 509 -14.34 -11.38 -6.64
C ALA A 509 -14.90 -11.00 -8.01
N LYS A 510 -14.30 -10.02 -8.67
CA LYS A 510 -14.65 -9.58 -10.04
C LYS A 510 -14.25 -10.59 -11.12
N GLU A 511 -13.12 -11.26 -10.96
CA GLU A 511 -12.59 -12.24 -11.93
C GLU A 511 -13.47 -13.49 -12.03
N LEU A 512 -14.04 -13.93 -10.90
CA LEU A 512 -14.92 -15.09 -10.81
C LEU A 512 -16.40 -14.74 -10.94
N ASP A 513 -16.74 -13.45 -10.79
CA ASP A 513 -18.08 -12.92 -10.55
C ASP A 513 -18.80 -13.52 -9.32
N VAL A 514 -18.10 -13.53 -8.18
CA VAL A 514 -18.53 -14.18 -6.93
C VAL A 514 -18.35 -13.25 -5.72
N PRO A 515 -19.31 -13.15 -4.78
CA PRO A 515 -19.08 -12.48 -3.51
C PRO A 515 -17.97 -13.15 -2.69
N VAL A 516 -16.96 -12.38 -2.32
CA VAL A 516 -15.83 -12.80 -1.47
C VAL A 516 -15.97 -12.16 -0.09
N VAL A 517 -16.14 -12.98 0.93
CA VAL A 517 -16.25 -12.60 2.35
C VAL A 517 -14.91 -12.80 3.04
N ALA A 518 -14.22 -11.71 3.36
CA ALA A 518 -12.99 -11.72 4.14
C ALA A 518 -13.31 -11.51 5.63
N ILE A 519 -12.95 -12.48 6.49
CA ILE A 519 -12.98 -12.30 7.94
C ILE A 519 -11.70 -11.58 8.36
N SER A 520 -11.85 -10.56 9.20
CA SER A 520 -10.80 -9.68 9.70
C SER A 520 -10.90 -9.51 11.21
N GLN A 521 -9.77 -9.35 11.89
CA GLN A 521 -9.75 -8.92 13.29
C GLN A 521 -9.88 -7.39 13.41
N LEU A 522 -10.41 -6.91 14.54
CA LEU A 522 -10.46 -5.48 14.89
C LEU A 522 -9.35 -5.12 15.88
N ASN A 523 -8.79 -3.92 15.72
CA ASN A 523 -7.85 -3.34 16.69
C ASN A 523 -8.53 -3.14 18.06
N ARG A 524 -7.75 -3.22 19.15
CA ARG A 524 -8.29 -3.12 20.52
C ARG A 524 -8.69 -1.69 20.95
N GLY A 525 -8.39 -0.65 20.15
CA GLY A 525 -8.73 0.75 20.45
C GLY A 525 -10.16 1.04 20.95
N PRO A 526 -11.23 0.34 20.50
CA PRO A 526 -12.59 0.51 21.04
C PRO A 526 -12.75 0.08 22.51
N GLU A 527 -11.77 -0.58 23.12
CA GLU A 527 -11.81 -0.95 24.54
C GLU A 527 -11.43 0.23 25.46
N GLN A 528 -10.65 1.18 24.93
CA GLN A 528 -10.23 2.41 25.62
C GLN A 528 -11.27 3.54 25.51
N ARG A 529 -12.22 3.43 24.56
CA ARG A 529 -13.32 4.40 24.41
C ARG A 529 -14.42 4.18 25.45
N THR A 530 -15.07 5.27 25.85
CA THR A 530 -16.31 5.24 26.65
C THR A 530 -17.43 4.48 25.93
N ASP A 531 -17.55 4.66 24.60
CA ASP A 531 -18.38 3.82 23.74
C ASP A 531 -17.54 2.69 23.11
N LYS A 532 -17.82 1.46 23.57
CA LYS A 532 -17.16 0.23 23.12
C LYS A 532 -17.78 -0.37 21.86
N ARG A 533 -18.71 0.32 21.19
CA ARG A 533 -19.22 -0.04 19.86
C ARG A 533 -18.11 0.10 18.80
N PRO A 534 -17.86 -0.91 17.95
CA PRO A 534 -16.90 -0.82 16.87
C PRO A 534 -17.42 0.06 15.72
N GLN A 535 -16.49 0.70 15.04
CA GLN A 535 -16.67 1.65 13.94
C GLN A 535 -15.73 1.28 12.79
N VAL A 536 -15.96 1.78 11.57
CA VAL A 536 -15.09 1.45 10.41
C VAL A 536 -13.66 1.96 10.63
N SER A 537 -13.48 2.99 11.46
CA SER A 537 -12.18 3.46 11.94
C SER A 537 -11.35 2.41 12.69
N ASP A 538 -11.96 1.32 13.16
CA ASP A 538 -11.34 0.35 14.06
C ASP A 538 -10.88 -0.92 13.32
N LEU A 539 -11.32 -1.05 12.05
CA LEU A 539 -10.66 -1.84 11.01
C LEU A 539 -9.35 -1.18 10.52
N ARG A 540 -9.14 0.10 10.83
CA ARG A 540 -7.94 0.81 10.40
C ARG A 540 -6.83 0.59 11.41
N GLU A 541 -5.77 -0.07 10.95
CA GLU A 541 -4.42 0.22 11.43
C GLU A 541 -3.98 1.62 10.95
N SER A 542 -4.60 2.15 9.89
CA SER A 542 -4.33 3.46 9.28
C SER A 542 -4.81 4.68 10.07
N GLY A 543 -3.91 5.62 10.33
CA GLY A 543 -4.23 6.90 10.98
C GLY A 543 -4.63 8.02 10.03
N CYS A 544 -4.92 9.18 10.61
CA CYS A 544 -5.54 10.34 9.94
C CYS A 544 -4.82 11.65 10.30
N MET A 545 -5.12 12.75 9.59
CA MET A 545 -4.45 14.05 9.77
C MET A 545 -5.47 15.19 9.98
N THR A 546 -5.08 16.35 10.53
CA THR A 546 -6.04 17.45 10.79
C THR A 546 -6.50 18.16 9.52
N ALA A 547 -7.64 18.87 9.60
CA ALA A 547 -8.18 19.68 8.51
C ALA A 547 -7.16 20.68 7.92
N ASN A 548 -6.26 21.21 8.75
CA ASN A 548 -5.24 22.20 8.38
C ASN A 548 -4.01 21.59 7.68
N THR A 549 -3.95 20.26 7.56
CA THR A 549 -2.83 19.57 6.92
C THR A 549 -2.82 19.87 5.42
N ARG A 550 -1.76 20.56 5.00
CA ARG A 550 -1.49 20.96 3.62
C ARG A 550 -0.95 19.78 2.82
N ILE A 551 -1.57 19.49 1.68
CA ILE A 551 -1.19 18.45 0.74
C ILE A 551 -0.54 19.10 -0.49
N LEU A 552 0.62 18.57 -0.89
CA LEU A 552 1.42 19.14 -1.98
C LEU A 552 0.89 18.69 -3.36
N ARG A 553 0.35 19.65 -4.13
CA ARG A 553 -0.24 19.38 -5.45
C ARG A 553 0.84 19.20 -6.53
N ALA A 554 0.66 18.18 -7.37
CA ALA A 554 1.45 17.97 -8.58
C ALA A 554 0.88 18.67 -9.81
N ASP A 555 -0.41 19.01 -9.83
CA ASP A 555 -1.02 19.73 -10.97
C ASP A 555 -0.56 21.18 -11.10
N THR A 556 -0.36 21.87 -9.97
CA THR A 556 -0.13 23.32 -9.87
C THR A 556 1.08 23.68 -8.99
N GLY A 557 1.68 22.71 -8.30
CA GLY A 557 2.85 22.91 -7.42
C GLY A 557 2.55 23.59 -6.09
N ALA A 558 1.34 24.12 -5.90
CA ALA A 558 0.86 24.75 -4.69
C ALA A 558 0.46 23.71 -3.62
N GLU A 559 0.18 24.17 -2.41
CA GLU A 559 -0.44 23.36 -1.37
C GLU A 559 -1.95 23.63 -1.27
N VAL A 560 -2.72 22.62 -0.84
CA VAL A 560 -4.15 22.74 -0.51
C VAL A 560 -4.45 21.92 0.75
N THR A 561 -5.28 22.42 1.65
CA THR A 561 -5.59 21.71 2.91
C THR A 561 -6.66 20.63 2.72
N PHE A 562 -6.67 19.61 3.59
CA PHE A 562 -7.78 18.64 3.61
C PHE A 562 -9.14 19.31 3.84
N GLY A 563 -9.21 20.38 4.66
CA GLY A 563 -10.43 21.17 4.85
C GLY A 563 -10.92 21.85 3.57
N GLU A 564 -10.01 22.39 2.75
CA GLU A 564 -10.36 22.98 1.46
C GLU A 564 -10.81 21.92 0.44
N LEU A 565 -10.12 20.77 0.35
CA LEU A 565 -10.54 19.66 -0.53
C LEU A 565 -11.89 19.07 -0.14
N MET A 566 -12.22 19.06 1.15
CA MET A 566 -13.56 18.70 1.64
C MET A 566 -14.62 19.74 1.28
N ALA A 567 -14.31 21.02 1.40
CA ALA A 567 -15.25 22.11 1.14
C ALA A 567 -15.51 22.35 -0.36
N THR A 568 -14.52 22.09 -1.23
CA THR A 568 -14.65 22.22 -2.69
C THR A 568 -15.09 20.94 -3.39
N GLY A 569 -14.85 19.77 -2.78
CA GLY A 569 -14.99 18.47 -3.43
C GLY A 569 -13.91 18.17 -4.47
N GLU A 570 -12.84 18.98 -4.56
CA GLU A 570 -11.80 18.82 -5.57
C GLU A 570 -11.02 17.50 -5.41
N ARG A 571 -10.50 16.99 -6.53
CA ARG A 571 -9.73 15.73 -6.63
C ARG A 571 -8.43 15.99 -7.42
N PRO A 572 -7.44 16.67 -6.81
CA PRO A 572 -6.25 17.17 -7.49
C PRO A 572 -5.26 16.07 -7.86
N LEU A 573 -4.28 16.40 -8.71
CA LEU A 573 -3.04 15.61 -8.75
C LEU A 573 -2.16 16.02 -7.58
N VAL A 574 -1.62 15.04 -6.85
CA VAL A 574 -0.71 15.23 -5.71
C VAL A 574 0.63 14.56 -5.97
N TRP A 575 1.68 15.05 -5.31
CA TRP A 575 2.98 14.37 -5.33
C TRP A 575 2.98 13.19 -4.36
N SER A 576 3.48 12.06 -4.83
CA SER A 576 3.65 10.81 -4.10
C SER A 576 5.00 10.17 -4.45
N LEU A 577 5.45 9.21 -3.65
CA LEU A 577 6.67 8.44 -3.90
C LEU A 577 6.35 7.11 -4.59
N ASP A 578 7.18 6.72 -5.57
CA ASP A 578 7.20 5.36 -6.11
C ASP A 578 8.05 4.39 -5.25
N GLU A 579 8.19 3.14 -5.67
CA GLU A 579 8.98 2.10 -4.98
C GLU A 579 10.48 2.45 -4.89
N HIS A 580 11.01 3.14 -5.91
CA HIS A 580 12.36 3.70 -5.94
C HIS A 580 12.51 4.99 -5.11
N LYS A 581 11.42 5.42 -4.46
CA LYS A 581 11.31 6.62 -3.61
C LYS A 581 11.59 7.91 -4.39
N ARG A 582 11.11 7.97 -5.64
CA ARG A 582 11.14 9.11 -6.57
C ARG A 582 9.77 9.79 -6.65
N MET A 583 9.75 11.09 -6.96
CA MET A 583 8.54 11.91 -6.94
C MET A 583 7.68 11.73 -8.20
N VAL A 584 6.50 11.11 -8.05
CA VAL A 584 5.54 10.85 -9.13
C VAL A 584 4.15 11.45 -8.84
N ALA A 585 3.54 12.03 -9.87
CA ALA A 585 2.21 12.63 -9.81
C ALA A 585 1.11 11.56 -9.85
N ARG A 586 0.16 11.61 -8.91
CA ARG A 586 -0.99 10.69 -8.85
C ARG A 586 -2.27 11.43 -8.48
N PRO A 587 -3.46 11.00 -8.95
CA PRO A 587 -4.72 11.62 -8.57
C PRO A 587 -5.10 11.28 -7.14
N MET A 588 -5.48 12.27 -6.34
CA MET A 588 -6.16 12.04 -5.06
C MET A 588 -7.65 11.79 -5.35
N THR A 589 -8.04 10.51 -5.36
CA THR A 589 -9.39 10.07 -5.80
C THR A 589 -10.47 10.25 -4.74
N ASN A 590 -10.09 10.26 -3.45
CA ASN A 590 -11.01 10.55 -2.37
C ASN A 590 -10.37 11.39 -1.26
N VAL A 591 -11.21 12.16 -0.57
CA VAL A 591 -10.94 12.87 0.69
C VAL A 591 -12.22 12.79 1.52
N PHE A 592 -12.11 12.43 2.79
CA PHE A 592 -13.26 12.19 3.67
C PHE A 592 -12.96 12.50 5.15
N PRO A 593 -13.96 12.91 5.95
CA PRO A 593 -13.82 13.04 7.39
C PRO A 593 -13.69 11.65 8.03
N SER A 594 -12.86 11.55 9.07
CA SER A 594 -12.50 10.31 9.77
C SER A 594 -12.85 10.36 11.26
N GLY A 595 -13.82 11.20 11.62
CA GLY A 595 -14.27 11.44 13.00
C GLY A 595 -13.34 12.39 13.76
N ARG A 596 -13.49 12.38 15.09
CA ARG A 596 -12.63 13.10 16.03
C ARG A 596 -11.71 12.10 16.74
N LYS A 597 -10.42 12.39 16.82
CA LYS A 597 -9.40 11.49 17.41
C LYS A 597 -8.31 12.29 18.13
N GLU A 598 -7.56 11.66 19.02
CA GLU A 598 -6.33 12.26 19.56
C GLU A 598 -5.30 12.46 18.45
N VAL A 599 -4.73 13.66 18.40
CA VAL A 599 -3.74 14.09 17.40
C VAL A 599 -2.46 14.52 18.10
N PHE A 600 -1.34 14.26 17.43
CA PHE A 600 0.01 14.61 17.87
C PHE A 600 0.63 15.57 16.86
N THR A 601 1.27 16.64 17.36
CA THR A 601 2.18 17.44 16.55
C THR A 601 3.52 16.74 16.47
N LEU A 602 3.98 16.47 15.25
CA LEU A 602 5.29 15.92 14.91
C LEU A 602 6.14 17.06 14.31
N ARG A 603 7.29 17.36 14.94
CA ARG A 603 8.24 18.39 14.51
C ARG A 603 9.57 17.77 14.08
N MET A 604 10.06 18.22 12.93
CA MET A 604 11.30 17.74 12.31
C MET A 604 12.47 18.73 12.46
N ALA A 605 13.71 18.26 12.31
CA ALA A 605 14.95 19.03 12.41
C ALA A 605 15.14 20.09 11.31
N SER A 606 14.38 20.00 10.21
CA SER A 606 14.22 21.08 9.22
C SER A 606 13.25 22.19 9.65
N GLY A 607 12.49 22.01 10.72
CA GLY A 607 11.41 22.92 11.13
C GLY A 607 10.06 22.67 10.45
N ARG A 608 9.93 21.60 9.64
CA ARG A 608 8.61 21.09 9.21
C ARG A 608 7.83 20.57 10.42
N GLU A 609 6.51 20.75 10.36
CA GLU A 609 5.56 20.43 11.44
C GLU A 609 4.29 19.83 10.80
N VAL A 610 3.80 18.70 11.33
CA VAL A 610 2.58 18.04 10.86
C VAL A 610 1.73 17.56 12.04
N GLU A 611 0.41 17.43 11.84
CA GLU A 611 -0.56 17.05 12.87
C GLU A 611 -1.28 15.76 12.43
N ALA A 612 -1.00 14.63 13.08
CA ALA A 612 -1.55 13.33 12.74
C ALA A 612 -1.86 12.46 13.97
N THR A 613 -2.70 11.44 13.81
CA THR A 613 -3.03 10.48 14.88
C THR A 613 -1.87 9.50 15.11
N ALA A 614 -1.79 8.91 16.31
CA ALA A 614 -0.71 7.98 16.67
C ALA A 614 -0.53 6.80 15.70
N ASN A 615 -1.61 6.34 15.07
CA ASN A 615 -1.57 5.23 14.11
C ASN A 615 -1.30 5.67 12.65
N HIS A 616 -0.97 6.94 12.37
CA HIS A 616 -0.72 7.39 10.99
C HIS A 616 0.71 7.03 10.55
N PRO A 617 0.91 6.30 9.43
CA PRO A 617 2.24 5.83 9.03
C PRO A 617 3.05 6.90 8.29
N PHE A 618 4.31 7.05 8.69
CA PHE A 618 5.32 7.85 7.99
C PHE A 618 6.47 6.97 7.50
N LEU A 619 7.06 7.31 6.35
CA LEU A 619 8.10 6.49 5.72
C LEU A 619 9.46 6.69 6.42
N THR A 620 9.99 5.62 7.01
CA THR A 620 11.37 5.48 7.50
C THR A 620 12.25 4.82 6.43
N LEU A 621 13.52 4.50 6.74
CA LEU A 621 14.35 3.72 5.81
C LEU A 621 13.85 2.27 5.65
N ASP A 622 13.38 1.67 6.74
CA ASP A 622 13.05 0.25 6.82
C ASP A 622 11.55 -0.03 6.55
N GLY A 623 10.77 1.00 6.26
CA GLY A 623 9.36 0.92 5.88
C GLY A 623 8.46 2.00 6.51
N TRP A 624 7.15 1.81 6.39
CA TRP A 624 6.14 2.71 6.94
C TRP A 624 5.86 2.41 8.42
N VAL A 625 6.15 3.37 9.30
CA VAL A 625 6.05 3.22 10.77
C VAL A 625 5.00 4.20 11.34
N PRO A 626 4.07 3.74 12.21
CA PRO A 626 3.09 4.60 12.88
C PRO A 626 3.72 5.66 13.79
N LEU A 627 3.13 6.87 13.82
CA LEU A 627 3.59 7.99 14.65
C LEU A 627 3.82 7.66 16.13
N GLY A 628 3.01 6.78 16.71
CA GLY A 628 3.11 6.36 18.13
C GLY A 628 4.27 5.43 18.44
N GLU A 629 4.89 4.81 17.43
CA GLU A 629 6.11 3.99 17.57
C GLU A 629 7.39 4.80 17.33
N LEU A 630 7.26 5.96 16.68
CA LEU A 630 8.36 6.90 16.41
C LEU A 630 8.75 7.69 17.67
N LYS A 631 10.04 8.05 17.74
CA LYS A 631 10.62 8.85 18.83
C LYS A 631 11.58 9.91 18.28
N PRO A 632 11.85 11.00 19.04
CA PRO A 632 12.91 11.94 18.71
C PRO A 632 14.25 11.24 18.45
N GLY A 633 14.91 11.59 17.35
CA GLY A 633 16.12 10.94 16.83
C GLY A 633 15.89 9.94 15.69
N ASP A 634 14.66 9.43 15.50
CA ASP A 634 14.31 8.64 14.31
C ASP A 634 14.24 9.54 13.06
N ARG A 635 14.22 8.96 11.85
CA ARG A 635 14.30 9.71 10.58
C ARG A 635 13.22 9.34 9.58
N LEU A 636 12.61 10.36 8.98
CA LEU A 636 11.48 10.25 8.06
C LEU A 636 11.77 10.83 6.68
N ALA A 637 11.08 10.32 5.67
CA ALA A 637 11.16 10.82 4.31
C ALA A 637 10.46 12.18 4.17
N THR A 638 11.23 13.18 3.75
CA THR A 638 10.75 14.50 3.31
C THR A 638 11.23 14.75 1.87
N PRO A 639 10.60 15.60 1.04
CA PRO A 639 11.12 15.89 -0.29
C PRO A 639 12.47 16.62 -0.24
N ARG A 640 13.44 16.13 -1.02
CA ARG A 640 14.76 16.70 -1.30
C ARG A 640 14.75 17.55 -2.58
N LEU A 641 13.91 17.15 -3.51
CA LEU A 641 13.58 17.80 -4.77
C LEU A 641 12.03 17.77 -4.90
N VAL A 642 11.44 18.81 -5.46
CA VAL A 642 10.05 18.77 -5.94
C VAL A 642 10.11 19.03 -7.45
N PRO A 643 9.53 18.18 -8.31
CA PRO A 643 9.54 18.42 -9.75
C PRO A 643 8.71 19.64 -10.15
N GLU A 644 8.89 20.09 -11.39
CA GLU A 644 8.01 21.10 -11.99
C GLU A 644 6.57 20.53 -12.14
N PRO A 645 5.51 21.28 -11.78
CA PRO A 645 4.15 20.76 -11.80
C PRO A 645 3.64 20.53 -13.22
N VAL A 646 2.64 19.65 -13.35
CA VAL A 646 2.10 19.18 -14.64
C VAL A 646 1.52 20.34 -15.47
N ASN A 647 0.90 21.34 -14.84
CA ASN A 647 0.33 22.51 -15.52
C ASN A 647 1.04 23.80 -15.09
N THR A 648 2.19 24.10 -15.69
CA THR A 648 2.87 25.39 -15.45
C THR A 648 2.17 26.56 -16.15
N GLN A 649 2.22 27.72 -15.51
CA GLN A 649 1.68 28.99 -16.01
C GLN A 649 2.75 30.06 -15.85
N ARG A 650 3.12 30.74 -16.95
CA ARG A 650 4.05 31.87 -16.89
C ARG A 650 3.32 33.16 -16.55
N MET A 651 3.90 33.95 -15.64
CA MET A 651 3.54 35.35 -15.42
C MET A 651 4.46 36.25 -16.25
N HIS A 652 4.16 37.55 -16.37
CA HIS A 652 5.12 38.49 -16.96
C HIS A 652 6.28 38.73 -15.97
N ASP A 653 7.54 38.79 -16.42
CA ASP A 653 8.70 38.91 -15.51
C ASP A 653 8.61 40.15 -14.60
N SER A 654 8.07 41.27 -15.10
CA SER A 654 7.75 42.47 -14.30
C SER A 654 6.79 42.19 -13.15
N GLU A 655 5.80 41.31 -13.33
CA GLU A 655 4.90 40.90 -12.25
C GLU A 655 5.64 40.06 -11.21
N VAL A 656 6.49 39.12 -11.64
CA VAL A 656 7.30 38.26 -10.77
C VAL A 656 8.26 39.11 -9.91
N VAL A 657 8.95 40.07 -10.53
CA VAL A 657 9.86 41.02 -9.87
C VAL A 657 9.08 41.94 -8.91
N MET A 658 7.98 42.56 -9.35
CA MET A 658 7.13 43.39 -8.49
C MET A 658 6.62 42.59 -7.29
N LEU A 659 6.19 41.34 -7.49
CA LEU A 659 5.66 40.50 -6.43
C LEU A 659 6.70 40.20 -5.35
N ALA A 660 7.91 39.82 -5.76
CA ALA A 660 9.01 39.53 -4.85
C ALA A 660 9.39 40.75 -3.99
N HIS A 661 9.60 41.92 -4.60
CA HIS A 661 9.90 43.15 -3.88
C HIS A 661 8.71 43.65 -3.02
N MET A 662 7.47 43.43 -3.45
CA MET A 662 6.28 43.76 -2.64
C MET A 662 6.02 42.78 -1.49
N ILE A 663 6.48 41.52 -1.58
CA ILE A 663 6.46 40.56 -0.47
C ILE A 663 7.55 40.89 0.55
N GLY A 664 8.73 41.35 0.11
CA GLY A 664 9.78 41.91 0.97
C GLY A 664 9.47 43.31 1.52
N ASP A 665 10.33 44.29 1.20
CA ASP A 665 10.29 45.66 1.76
C ASP A 665 9.02 46.46 1.39
N GLY A 666 8.20 45.98 0.46
CA GLY A 666 6.99 46.67 0.01
C GLY A 666 5.89 46.81 1.07
N SER A 667 5.28 47.99 1.11
CA SER A 667 4.11 48.33 1.91
C SER A 667 2.89 48.59 1.03
N CYS A 668 1.84 47.80 1.24
CA CYS A 668 0.54 47.93 0.57
C CYS A 668 -0.63 48.00 1.57
N VAL A 669 -0.39 48.55 2.77
CA VAL A 669 -1.37 48.60 3.87
C VAL A 669 -2.59 49.45 3.50
N LYS A 670 -3.80 48.99 3.87
CA LYS A 670 -5.06 49.68 3.54
C LYS A 670 -5.04 51.13 4.06
N ARG A 671 -5.51 52.06 3.22
CA ARG A 671 -5.52 53.53 3.44
C ARG A 671 -4.14 54.20 3.47
N GLN A 672 -3.06 53.55 3.02
CA GLN A 672 -1.76 54.17 2.78
C GLN A 672 -1.41 54.13 1.27
N PRO A 673 -0.55 55.04 0.77
CA PRO A 673 0.03 54.90 -0.58
C PRO A 673 0.86 53.61 -0.67
N ILE A 674 0.84 52.94 -1.82
CA ILE A 674 1.76 51.84 -2.08
C ILE A 674 3.19 52.40 -2.10
N ARG A 675 4.10 51.76 -1.37
CA ARG A 675 5.51 52.15 -1.28
C ARG A 675 6.42 50.93 -1.37
N TYR A 676 7.56 51.08 -2.02
CA TYR A 676 8.73 50.22 -1.87
C TYR A 676 9.88 51.07 -1.29
N ALA A 677 10.76 50.50 -0.48
CA ALA A 677 11.89 51.23 0.10
C ALA A 677 13.16 50.39 0.03
N SER A 678 14.28 50.99 -0.38
CA SER A 678 15.57 50.30 -0.41
C SER A 678 16.75 51.28 -0.34
N ILE A 679 17.91 50.72 0.01
CA ILE A 679 19.22 51.40 -0.04
C ILE A 679 20.04 50.96 -1.27
N ASP A 680 19.46 50.09 -2.11
CA ASP A 680 20.11 49.43 -3.25
C ASP A 680 19.48 49.93 -4.55
N GLU A 681 20.24 50.68 -5.35
CA GLU A 681 19.78 51.22 -6.64
C GLU A 681 19.45 50.13 -7.66
N GLY A 682 20.04 48.94 -7.55
CA GLY A 682 19.63 47.79 -8.38
C GLY A 682 18.22 47.33 -8.06
N ASN A 683 17.84 47.32 -6.79
CA ASN A 683 16.48 46.99 -6.34
C ASN A 683 15.48 48.10 -6.70
N LEU A 684 15.87 49.37 -6.54
CA LEU A 684 15.03 50.51 -6.89
C LEU A 684 14.73 50.49 -8.40
N LEU A 685 15.74 50.40 -9.25
CA LEU A 685 15.59 50.33 -10.71
C LEU A 685 14.74 49.13 -11.14
N ALA A 686 14.89 47.95 -10.50
CA ALA A 686 14.07 46.78 -10.81
C ALA A 686 12.58 47.00 -10.50
N VAL A 687 12.26 47.64 -9.38
CA VAL A 687 10.87 48.01 -9.04
C VAL A 687 10.35 49.14 -9.94
N GLU A 688 11.22 50.05 -10.40
CA GLU A 688 10.84 51.09 -11.36
C GLU A 688 10.47 50.49 -12.73
N THR A 689 11.35 49.68 -13.32
CA THR A 689 11.08 48.94 -14.57
C THR A 689 9.86 48.03 -14.45
N ALA A 690 9.66 47.40 -13.28
CA ALA A 690 8.48 46.57 -13.04
C ALA A 690 7.18 47.37 -12.89
N ALA A 691 7.23 48.63 -12.46
CA ALA A 691 6.05 49.49 -12.34
C ALA A 691 5.51 49.98 -13.70
N GLU A 692 6.39 50.15 -14.70
CA GLU A 692 6.01 50.54 -16.06
C GLU A 692 5.02 49.56 -16.70
N HIS A 693 5.16 48.25 -16.42
CA HIS A 693 4.22 47.21 -16.86
C HIS A 693 2.78 47.44 -16.36
N PHE A 694 2.62 48.01 -15.15
CA PHE A 694 1.32 48.39 -14.60
C PHE A 694 0.86 49.79 -15.04
N GLY A 695 1.59 50.44 -15.95
CA GLY A 695 1.42 51.82 -16.35
C GLY A 695 1.71 52.84 -15.23
N VAL A 696 2.41 52.42 -14.16
CA VAL A 696 2.69 53.27 -12.99
C VAL A 696 4.05 53.92 -13.14
N THR A 697 4.10 55.25 -13.22
CA THR A 697 5.35 56.01 -13.06
C THR A 697 5.65 56.16 -11.55
N PRO A 698 6.76 55.61 -11.04
CA PRO A 698 7.18 55.76 -9.65
C PRO A 698 7.58 57.20 -9.32
N ILE A 699 7.60 57.53 -8.03
CA ILE A 699 8.17 58.79 -7.53
C ILE A 699 9.15 58.46 -6.40
N ARG A 700 10.43 58.78 -6.61
CA ARG A 700 11.48 58.70 -5.58
C ARG A 700 11.28 59.79 -4.52
N ASP A 701 11.04 59.38 -3.28
CA ASP A 701 11.14 60.21 -2.07
C ASP A 701 12.50 59.90 -1.39
N GLU A 702 13.37 60.91 -1.23
CA GLU A 702 14.59 60.78 -0.42
C GLU A 702 14.31 61.09 1.06
N TYR A 703 14.48 60.12 1.95
CA TYR A 703 14.35 60.32 3.39
C TYR A 703 15.73 60.45 4.05
N ALA A 704 16.31 61.66 3.97
CA ALA A 704 17.67 61.95 4.45
C ALA A 704 17.95 61.51 5.90
N ALA A 705 16.96 61.58 6.80
CA ALA A 705 17.08 61.13 8.20
C ALA A 705 17.10 59.60 8.39
N ALA A 706 16.73 58.83 7.35
CA ALA A 706 16.65 57.37 7.37
C ALA A 706 17.61 56.68 6.39
N GLN A 707 18.37 57.45 5.59
CA GLN A 707 19.33 56.96 4.59
C GLN A 707 18.75 55.92 3.62
N VAL A 708 17.47 56.08 3.26
CA VAL A 708 16.72 55.14 2.40
C VAL A 708 15.91 55.90 1.35
N THR A 709 15.95 55.41 0.12
CA THR A 709 15.11 55.91 -0.98
C THR A 709 13.79 55.15 -0.97
N THR A 710 12.68 55.87 -1.03
CA THR A 710 11.33 55.28 -1.06
C THR A 710 10.66 55.58 -2.40
N LEU A 711 10.31 54.54 -3.15
CA LEU A 711 9.43 54.66 -4.32
C LEU A 711 7.98 54.72 -3.85
N ARG A 712 7.30 55.86 -4.05
CA ARG A 712 5.84 55.88 -4.09
C ARG A 712 5.37 55.37 -5.44
N LEU A 713 4.37 54.49 -5.43
CA LEU A 713 3.76 53.92 -6.63
C LEU A 713 2.32 54.49 -6.77
N PRO A 714 2.16 55.70 -7.36
CA PRO A 714 0.85 56.33 -7.54
C PRO A 714 -0.02 55.59 -8.56
N ALA A 715 -1.33 55.84 -8.58
CA ALA A 715 -2.15 55.41 -9.71
C ALA A 715 -1.92 56.38 -10.90
N PRO A 716 -1.86 55.89 -12.16
CA PRO A 716 -1.67 56.75 -13.33
C PRO A 716 -2.91 57.59 -13.70
N TYR A 717 -3.99 57.45 -12.94
CA TYR A 717 -5.23 58.20 -13.09
C TYR A 717 -5.79 58.60 -11.73
N ARG A 718 -6.61 59.66 -11.72
CA ARG A 718 -7.34 60.10 -10.52
C ARG A 718 -8.25 58.99 -10.02
N LEU A 719 -8.07 58.57 -8.77
CA LEU A 719 -8.92 57.58 -8.12
C LEU A 719 -10.33 58.14 -7.89
N THR A 720 -11.33 57.36 -8.27
CA THR A 720 -12.77 57.66 -8.15
C THR A 720 -13.50 56.43 -7.58
N ARG A 721 -14.79 56.54 -7.25
CA ARG A 721 -15.60 55.37 -6.88
C ARG A 721 -15.47 54.29 -7.96
N GLY A 722 -15.09 53.07 -7.56
CA GLY A 722 -14.85 51.94 -8.46
C GLY A 722 -13.47 51.84 -9.11
N LYS A 723 -12.59 52.85 -9.01
CA LYS A 723 -11.22 52.81 -9.55
C LYS A 723 -10.18 52.66 -8.43
N ARG A 724 -9.29 51.67 -8.57
CA ARG A 724 -8.15 51.41 -7.66
C ARG A 724 -6.82 51.77 -8.34
N ASN A 725 -5.72 51.73 -7.60
CA ASN A 725 -4.39 51.67 -8.23
C ASN A 725 -4.22 50.25 -8.85
N PRO A 726 -3.64 50.10 -10.05
CA PRO A 726 -3.53 48.80 -10.72
C PRO A 726 -2.73 47.76 -9.91
N ILE A 727 -1.60 48.15 -9.33
CA ILE A 727 -0.80 47.29 -8.44
C ILE A 727 -1.59 46.93 -7.17
N ALA A 728 -2.37 47.87 -6.61
CA ALA A 728 -3.25 47.58 -5.47
C ALA A 728 -4.46 46.71 -5.81
N GLU A 729 -4.86 46.59 -7.07
CA GLU A 729 -5.94 45.69 -7.51
C GLU A 729 -5.39 44.28 -7.81
N TRP A 730 -4.25 44.23 -8.48
CA TRP A 730 -3.50 42.99 -8.75
C TRP A 730 -3.06 42.31 -7.44
N LEU A 731 -2.48 43.03 -6.47
CA LEU A 731 -2.19 42.49 -5.13
C LEU A 731 -3.46 42.08 -4.36
N ASP A 732 -4.65 42.60 -4.67
CA ASP A 732 -5.92 42.19 -4.06
C ASP A 732 -6.36 40.83 -4.61
N LYS A 733 -6.23 40.63 -5.93
CA LYS A 733 -6.47 39.36 -6.63
C LYS A 733 -5.52 38.25 -6.15
N LEU A 734 -4.30 38.61 -5.73
CA LEU A 734 -3.33 37.70 -5.09
C LEU A 734 -3.51 37.57 -3.57
N GLY A 735 -4.52 38.19 -2.95
CA GLY A 735 -4.80 38.13 -1.51
C GLY A 735 -3.79 38.84 -0.60
N LEU A 736 -2.82 39.58 -1.16
CA LEU A 736 -1.74 40.26 -0.45
C LEU A 736 -2.05 41.71 -0.08
N PHE A 737 -2.97 42.38 -0.78
CA PHE A 737 -3.23 43.80 -0.54
C PHE A 737 -3.78 44.04 0.89
N GLY A 738 -3.11 44.93 1.61
CA GLY A 738 -3.44 45.27 2.99
C GLY A 738 -2.82 44.38 4.06
N LYS A 739 -2.13 43.28 3.69
CA LYS A 739 -1.43 42.39 4.63
C LYS A 739 -0.20 43.06 5.25
N ARG A 740 0.10 42.71 6.50
CA ARG A 740 1.34 43.07 7.22
C ARG A 740 2.39 41.97 7.08
N SER A 741 3.65 42.25 7.44
CA SER A 741 4.81 41.34 7.28
C SER A 741 4.68 39.94 7.91
N TYR A 742 3.78 39.76 8.87
CA TYR A 742 3.49 38.47 9.52
C TYR A 742 2.25 37.76 8.93
N GLU A 743 1.61 38.37 7.92
CA GLU A 743 0.40 37.91 7.23
C GLU A 743 0.63 37.74 5.71
N LYS A 744 1.85 38.04 5.24
CA LYS A 744 2.33 37.80 3.87
C LYS A 744 2.63 36.31 3.69
N PHE A 745 2.46 35.84 2.46
CA PHE A 745 2.61 34.46 1.99
C PHE A 745 2.95 34.51 0.49
N VAL A 746 3.27 33.38 -0.12
CA VAL A 746 3.47 33.25 -1.57
C VAL A 746 2.12 32.91 -2.25
N PRO A 747 1.63 33.68 -3.23
CA PRO A 747 0.41 33.35 -3.96
C PRO A 747 0.53 32.05 -4.77
N ALA A 748 -0.57 31.30 -4.90
CA ALA A 748 -0.65 30.04 -5.64
C ALA A 748 -0.05 30.11 -7.06
N GLN A 749 -0.22 31.25 -7.73
CA GLN A 749 0.32 31.54 -9.06
C GLN A 749 1.85 31.40 -9.14
N VAL A 750 2.58 31.70 -8.06
CA VAL A 750 4.05 31.59 -8.02
C VAL A 750 4.51 30.14 -7.99
N PHE A 751 3.73 29.25 -7.36
CA PHE A 751 4.03 27.81 -7.37
C PHE A 751 3.76 27.18 -8.74
N ALA A 752 2.79 27.72 -9.50
CA ALA A 752 2.52 27.31 -10.87
C ALA A 752 3.56 27.83 -11.90
N LEU A 753 4.47 28.73 -11.51
CA LEU A 753 5.56 29.17 -12.39
C LEU A 753 6.48 28.00 -12.78
N PRO A 754 7.05 27.99 -13.99
CA PRO A 754 8.17 27.11 -14.33
C PRO A 754 9.43 27.47 -13.53
N ASN A 755 10.38 26.52 -13.42
CA ASN A 755 11.51 26.61 -12.50
C ASN A 755 12.44 27.82 -12.74
N ASP A 756 12.51 28.35 -13.96
CA ASP A 756 13.26 29.57 -14.28
C ASP A 756 12.61 30.83 -13.69
N GLN A 757 11.28 30.93 -13.72
CA GLN A 757 10.55 32.04 -13.10
C GLN A 757 10.43 31.88 -11.57
N VAL A 758 10.45 30.64 -11.04
CA VAL A 758 10.66 30.40 -9.60
C VAL A 758 12.05 30.90 -9.15
N ALA A 759 13.10 30.63 -9.94
CA ALA A 759 14.43 31.15 -9.67
C ALA A 759 14.49 32.69 -9.78
N LEU A 760 13.79 33.31 -10.74
CA LEU A 760 13.65 34.77 -10.83
C LEU A 760 12.95 35.36 -9.58
N PHE A 761 11.83 34.76 -9.15
CA PHE A 761 11.12 35.18 -7.93
C PHE A 761 12.03 35.14 -6.70
N LEU A 762 12.70 34.00 -6.47
CA LEU A 762 13.60 33.81 -5.34
C LEU A 762 14.80 34.77 -5.38
N ARG A 763 15.38 35.04 -6.56
CA ARG A 763 16.49 36.00 -6.76
C ARG A 763 16.16 37.40 -6.26
N HIS A 764 14.95 37.87 -6.55
CA HIS A 764 14.47 39.20 -6.13
C HIS A 764 14.00 39.21 -4.67
N LEU A 765 13.37 38.13 -4.19
CA LEU A 765 12.94 38.01 -2.79
C LEU A 765 14.15 37.97 -1.84
N TRP A 766 15.25 37.32 -2.23
CA TRP A 766 16.48 37.32 -1.44
C TRP A 766 17.21 38.69 -1.42
N ALA A 767 16.83 39.62 -2.30
CA ALA A 767 17.38 40.97 -2.34
C ALA A 767 16.75 41.92 -1.30
N THR A 768 15.65 41.53 -0.65
CA THR A 768 14.96 42.32 0.41
C THR A 768 15.45 41.92 1.81
N ASP A 769 14.99 40.78 2.34
CA ASP A 769 15.25 40.28 3.69
C ASP A 769 16.26 39.10 3.71
N GLY A 770 16.81 38.76 2.54
CA GLY A 770 17.82 37.73 2.36
C GLY A 770 19.25 38.19 2.68
N SER A 771 20.04 37.29 3.22
CA SER A 771 21.47 37.48 3.49
C SER A 771 22.27 36.42 2.73
N VAL A 772 23.32 36.87 2.06
CA VAL A 772 24.35 36.03 1.41
C VAL A 772 25.70 36.67 1.68
N ARG A 773 26.59 35.94 2.34
CA ARG A 773 27.99 36.36 2.56
C ARG A 773 28.88 35.18 2.95
N TRP A 774 30.16 35.33 2.69
CA TRP A 774 31.21 34.53 3.31
C TRP A 774 31.47 34.99 4.75
N ASP A 775 31.72 34.06 5.68
CA ASP A 775 32.21 34.35 7.03
C ASP A 775 33.63 33.78 7.20
N ALA A 776 34.62 34.59 6.80
CA ALA A 776 36.04 34.25 6.87
C ALA A 776 36.56 33.94 8.29
N LYS A 777 35.81 34.27 9.37
CA LYS A 777 36.20 33.89 10.74
C LYS A 777 35.87 32.43 11.07
N VAL A 778 34.92 31.83 10.34
CA VAL A 778 34.42 30.47 10.55
C VAL A 778 34.74 29.56 9.35
N GLY A 779 35.10 30.14 8.20
CA GLY A 779 35.33 29.41 6.95
C GLY A 779 34.03 28.85 6.37
N GLN A 780 32.92 29.59 6.49
CA GLN A 780 31.58 29.12 6.11
C GLN A 780 30.74 30.18 5.42
N GLY A 781 29.95 29.75 4.43
CA GLY A 781 28.92 30.57 3.81
C GLY A 781 27.71 30.75 4.73
N ARG A 782 27.25 31.99 4.89
CA ARG A 782 26.01 32.32 5.58
C ARG A 782 24.97 32.76 4.56
N VAL A 783 24.03 31.86 4.25
CA VAL A 783 22.90 32.09 3.35
C VAL A 783 21.59 31.86 4.11
N TYR A 784 20.76 32.90 4.26
CA TYR A 784 19.43 32.77 4.86
C TYR A 784 18.46 33.86 4.39
N TYR A 785 17.15 33.60 4.49
CA TYR A 785 16.08 34.58 4.35
C TYR A 785 15.34 34.71 5.69
N ALA A 786 14.94 35.91 6.09
CA ALA A 786 14.29 36.16 7.38
C ALA A 786 12.87 36.74 7.20
N THR A 787 11.89 36.21 7.94
CA THR A 787 10.49 36.67 7.85
C THR A 787 9.73 36.53 9.17
N THR A 788 8.78 37.43 9.41
CA THR A 788 7.85 37.34 10.56
C THR A 788 6.61 36.48 10.30
N SER A 789 6.45 35.93 9.09
CA SER A 789 5.36 35.02 8.72
C SER A 789 5.84 33.57 8.73
N ARG A 790 5.17 32.68 9.48
CA ARG A 790 5.49 31.24 9.49
C ARG A 790 5.19 30.62 8.13
N GLN A 791 4.09 31.03 7.49
CA GLN A 791 3.66 30.55 6.18
C GLN A 791 4.70 30.89 5.10
N LEU A 792 5.09 32.17 4.97
CA LEU A 792 6.11 32.60 4.01
C LEU A 792 7.46 31.89 4.19
N ALA A 793 7.77 31.39 5.39
CA ALA A 793 8.96 30.57 5.60
C ALA A 793 8.82 29.14 5.04
N ASP A 794 7.64 28.51 5.13
CA ASP A 794 7.37 27.22 4.47
C ASP A 794 7.31 27.39 2.95
N ASP A 795 6.56 28.39 2.48
CA ASP A 795 6.39 28.69 1.07
C ASP A 795 7.75 28.84 0.35
N VAL A 796 8.69 29.57 0.97
CA VAL A 796 10.05 29.75 0.45
C VAL A 796 10.87 28.46 0.51
N VAL A 797 10.69 27.59 1.52
CA VAL A 797 11.33 26.26 1.53
C VAL A 797 10.80 25.39 0.39
N GLN A 798 9.48 25.38 0.15
CA GLN A 798 8.86 24.64 -0.96
C GLN A 798 9.37 25.11 -2.33
N LEU A 799 9.48 26.43 -2.54
CA LEU A 799 10.09 26.99 -3.76
C LEU A 799 11.60 26.70 -3.87
N LEU A 800 12.34 26.59 -2.76
CA LEU A 800 13.76 26.19 -2.80
C LEU A 800 13.93 24.72 -3.21
N LEU A 801 13.02 23.83 -2.80
CA LEU A 801 13.02 22.43 -3.23
C LEU A 801 12.75 22.28 -4.73
N ARG A 802 11.96 23.18 -5.34
CA ARG A 802 11.73 23.25 -6.80
C ARG A 802 13.00 23.56 -7.61
N VAL A 803 13.95 24.29 -7.02
CA VAL A 803 15.28 24.57 -7.61
C VAL A 803 16.39 23.66 -7.05
N GLY A 804 16.02 22.53 -6.42
CA GLY A 804 16.95 21.51 -5.94
C GLY A 804 17.85 21.96 -4.78
N VAL A 805 17.39 22.92 -3.97
CA VAL A 805 18.08 23.52 -2.82
C VAL A 805 17.36 23.13 -1.52
N TYR A 806 18.01 22.35 -0.66
CA TYR A 806 17.46 22.03 0.66
C TYR A 806 17.76 23.15 1.67
N ALA A 807 16.76 23.52 2.47
CA ALA A 807 16.84 24.54 3.51
C ALA A 807 16.15 24.09 4.81
N ARG A 808 16.48 24.77 5.92
CA ARG A 808 15.88 24.52 7.25
C ARG A 808 15.35 25.81 7.86
N ILE A 809 14.18 25.75 8.50
CA ILE A 809 13.53 26.87 9.17
C ILE A 809 13.95 26.88 10.64
N LYS A 810 14.50 28.01 11.11
CA LYS A 810 14.85 28.21 12.53
C LYS A 810 14.13 29.41 13.11
N ARG A 811 13.43 29.18 14.23
CA ARG A 811 12.80 30.23 15.05
C ARG A 811 13.87 31.08 15.74
N ALA A 812 13.90 32.37 15.46
CA ALA A 812 14.77 33.37 16.07
C ALA A 812 13.93 34.28 16.99
N LYS A 813 14.18 34.21 18.29
CA LYS A 813 13.51 35.02 19.32
C LYS A 813 14.35 36.24 19.68
N LYS A 814 13.72 37.41 19.77
CA LYS A 814 14.30 38.66 20.28
C LYS A 814 13.32 39.29 21.26
N ALA A 815 13.74 39.54 22.50
CA ALA A 815 12.87 40.06 23.55
C ALA A 815 12.23 41.41 23.13
N GLY A 816 10.92 41.54 23.31
CA GLY A 816 10.14 42.71 22.88
C GLY A 816 9.75 42.75 21.39
N TYR A 817 10.12 41.72 20.60
CA TYR A 817 9.78 41.60 19.18
C TYR A 817 8.93 40.34 18.96
N ARG A 818 8.25 40.26 17.81
CA ARG A 818 7.59 39.03 17.35
C ARG A 818 8.65 37.96 17.02
N ASP A 819 8.24 36.70 17.02
CA ASP A 819 9.05 35.62 16.47
C ASP A 819 9.43 35.91 15.00
N CYS A 820 10.70 35.67 14.67
CA CYS A 820 11.21 35.67 13.32
C CYS A 820 11.57 34.23 12.91
N TRP A 821 11.41 33.90 11.64
CA TRP A 821 11.71 32.60 11.06
C TRP A 821 12.82 32.80 10.03
N HIS A 822 13.96 32.13 10.25
CA HIS A 822 15.09 32.16 9.34
C HIS A 822 15.08 30.89 8.49
N VAL A 823 14.84 31.03 7.18
CA VAL A 823 15.04 29.96 6.20
C VAL A 823 16.52 29.92 5.86
N LEU A 824 17.23 28.90 6.35
CA LEU A 824 18.69 28.77 6.28
C LEU A 824 19.10 27.72 5.24
N ILE A 825 19.93 28.12 4.28
CA ILE A 825 20.47 27.22 3.25
C ILE A 825 21.82 26.71 3.76
N TYR A 826 21.88 25.42 4.10
CA TYR A 826 23.04 24.79 4.74
C TYR A 826 23.78 23.84 3.80
N GLY A 827 25.11 23.85 3.90
CA GLY A 827 26.00 22.95 3.16
C GLY A 827 26.45 23.50 1.81
N ARG A 828 27.70 23.18 1.46
CA ARG A 828 28.40 23.63 0.25
C ARG A 828 27.55 23.46 -1.01
N GLU A 829 26.93 22.29 -1.16
CA GLU A 829 26.15 21.92 -2.35
C GLU A 829 24.88 22.77 -2.50
N ASN A 830 24.05 22.87 -1.46
CA ASN A 830 22.83 23.69 -1.49
C ASN A 830 23.16 25.18 -1.69
N GLN A 831 24.21 25.68 -1.04
CA GLN A 831 24.65 27.07 -1.20
C GLN A 831 25.21 27.33 -2.61
N LYS A 832 26.02 26.43 -3.18
CA LYS A 832 26.50 26.53 -4.56
C LYS A 832 25.35 26.48 -5.56
N ARG A 833 24.40 25.55 -5.41
CA ARG A 833 23.19 25.47 -6.25
C ARG A 833 22.38 26.76 -6.21
N PHE A 834 22.05 27.23 -5.01
CA PHE A 834 21.33 28.47 -4.81
C PHE A 834 22.03 29.65 -5.49
N VAL A 835 23.32 29.86 -5.21
CA VAL A 835 24.07 31.00 -5.76
C VAL A 835 24.24 30.93 -7.28
N ALA A 836 24.43 29.74 -7.86
CA ALA A 836 24.64 29.55 -9.29
C ALA A 836 23.35 29.62 -10.13
N HIS A 837 22.23 29.07 -9.63
CA HIS A 837 20.97 28.99 -10.39
C HIS A 837 20.01 30.13 -10.04
N VAL A 838 19.86 30.43 -8.74
CA VAL A 838 19.02 31.53 -8.25
C VAL A 838 19.83 32.83 -8.24
N GLY A 839 20.91 32.89 -7.46
CA GLY A 839 21.66 34.11 -7.20
C GLY A 839 20.86 35.12 -6.36
N VAL A 840 21.32 36.38 -6.31
CA VAL A 840 20.62 37.48 -5.64
C VAL A 840 20.71 38.73 -6.51
N HIS A 841 19.63 39.52 -6.58
CA HIS A 841 19.62 40.80 -7.29
C HIS A 841 20.37 41.92 -6.53
N GLY A 842 20.62 43.04 -7.20
CA GLY A 842 21.23 44.24 -6.61
C GLY A 842 22.70 44.06 -6.19
N ALA A 843 23.16 44.92 -5.30
CA ALA A 843 24.52 44.90 -4.76
C ALA A 843 24.87 43.60 -4.03
N ARG A 844 23.87 42.93 -3.43
CA ARG A 844 24.04 41.61 -2.79
C ARG A 844 24.45 40.52 -3.79
N GLY A 845 24.17 40.70 -5.08
CA GLY A 845 24.66 39.83 -6.15
C GLY A 845 26.19 39.78 -6.28
N ALA A 846 26.92 40.80 -5.79
CA ALA A 846 28.38 40.73 -5.70
C ALA A 846 28.82 39.75 -4.61
N ALA A 847 28.33 39.93 -3.38
CA ALA A 847 28.61 39.03 -2.25
C ALA A 847 28.17 37.57 -2.50
N ALA A 848 27.19 37.36 -3.40
CA ALA A 848 26.85 36.03 -3.91
C ALA A 848 27.96 35.44 -4.80
N ARG A 849 28.48 36.18 -5.78
CA ARG A 849 29.61 35.72 -6.61
C ARG A 849 30.89 35.48 -5.79
N ASP A 850 31.17 36.36 -4.83
CA ASP A 850 32.32 36.21 -3.91
C ASP A 850 32.17 34.92 -3.08
N LEU A 851 30.97 34.65 -2.56
CA LEU A 851 30.66 33.40 -1.87
C LEU A 851 30.80 32.18 -2.78
N LEU A 852 30.44 32.26 -4.07
CA LEU A 852 30.60 31.14 -5.00
C LEU A 852 32.08 30.76 -5.15
N ALA A 853 32.96 31.75 -5.34
CA ALA A 853 34.40 31.52 -5.48
C ALA A 853 35.01 30.88 -4.22
N GLU A 854 34.62 31.37 -3.04
CA GLU A 854 35.04 30.79 -1.75
C GLU A 854 34.49 29.37 -1.55
N LEU A 855 33.23 29.11 -1.92
CA LEU A 855 32.67 27.76 -1.89
C LEU A 855 33.35 26.80 -2.86
N GLU A 856 34.02 27.28 -3.91
CA GLU A 856 34.80 26.41 -4.81
C GLU A 856 36.16 26.01 -4.24
N SER A 857 36.79 26.85 -3.39
CA SER A 857 38.06 26.52 -2.72
C SER A 857 37.90 25.52 -1.55
N VAL A 858 36.74 25.52 -0.89
CA VAL A 858 36.48 24.77 0.35
C VAL A 858 36.24 23.27 0.13
N THR A 859 36.91 22.43 0.91
CA THR A 859 36.70 20.97 0.91
C THR A 859 35.27 20.59 1.34
N GLN A 860 34.66 19.59 0.71
CA GLN A 860 33.26 19.22 0.95
C GLN A 860 33.03 18.63 2.35
N ASP A 861 32.17 19.27 3.16
CA ASP A 861 31.47 18.56 4.24
C ASP A 861 30.44 17.62 3.63
N THR A 862 30.57 16.33 3.95
CA THR A 862 29.73 15.26 3.39
C THR A 862 28.53 14.91 4.28
N ASN A 863 28.42 15.48 5.48
CA ASN A 863 27.61 14.90 6.56
C ASN A 863 26.19 15.49 6.69
N LEU A 864 25.73 16.26 5.70
CA LEU A 864 24.44 16.97 5.75
C LEU A 864 23.29 16.27 5.01
N ASP A 865 23.58 15.61 3.89
CA ASP A 865 22.64 14.80 3.09
C ASP A 865 23.07 13.32 3.23
N THR A 866 22.49 12.67 4.25
CA THR A 866 22.90 11.34 4.72
C THR A 866 21.73 10.37 4.74
N VAL A 867 21.97 9.14 4.32
CA VAL A 867 21.03 8.02 4.47
C VAL A 867 21.19 7.44 5.88
N PRO A 868 20.12 7.00 6.58
CA PRO A 868 20.23 6.49 7.95
C PRO A 868 21.28 5.36 8.09
N LYS A 869 21.91 5.27 9.26
CA LYS A 869 23.05 4.35 9.53
C LYS A 869 22.67 2.88 9.36
N GLU A 870 21.38 2.59 9.45
CA GLU A 870 20.69 1.32 9.26
C GLU A 870 21.00 0.70 7.88
N VAL A 871 21.20 1.52 6.84
CA VAL A 871 21.61 1.08 5.50
C VAL A 871 22.94 0.30 5.50
N TRP A 872 23.79 0.49 6.52
CA TRP A 872 25.00 -0.31 6.66
C TRP A 872 24.73 -1.80 6.93
N SER A 873 23.51 -2.19 7.33
CA SER A 873 23.13 -3.61 7.42
C SER A 873 22.94 -4.22 6.02
N GLN A 874 22.28 -3.50 5.10
CA GLN A 874 22.14 -3.89 3.70
C GLN A 874 23.51 -3.99 3.01
N VAL A 875 24.38 -2.98 3.18
CA VAL A 875 25.76 -2.99 2.67
C VAL A 875 26.58 -4.19 3.17
N LYS A 876 26.39 -4.63 4.43
CA LYS A 876 27.06 -5.83 4.96
C LYS A 876 26.52 -7.13 4.36
N ALA A 877 25.22 -7.20 4.07
CA ALA A 877 24.62 -8.37 3.43
C ALA A 877 25.22 -8.59 2.02
N ALA A 878 25.20 -7.55 1.19
CA ALA A 878 25.79 -7.58 -0.16
C ALA A 878 27.32 -7.85 -0.14
N LEU A 879 28.03 -7.44 0.92
CA LEU A 879 29.45 -7.79 1.12
C LEU A 879 29.67 -9.27 1.43
N ILE A 880 28.78 -9.90 2.21
CA ILE A 880 28.84 -11.33 2.52
C ILE A 880 28.52 -12.15 1.26
N GLU A 881 27.45 -11.79 0.55
CA GLU A 881 27.02 -12.40 -0.71
C GLU A 881 28.13 -12.40 -1.77
N ARG A 882 28.85 -11.28 -1.92
CA ARG A 882 29.99 -11.15 -2.84
C ARG A 882 31.32 -11.69 -2.28
N GLY A 883 31.32 -12.32 -1.11
CA GLY A 883 32.54 -12.82 -0.44
C GLY A 883 33.58 -11.73 -0.12
N MET A 884 33.21 -10.46 -0.16
CA MET A 884 34.15 -9.33 -0.10
C MET A 884 34.44 -8.93 1.35
N SER A 885 35.63 -9.28 1.84
CA SER A 885 36.07 -8.85 3.19
C SER A 885 36.01 -7.33 3.38
N HIS A 886 35.67 -6.88 4.60
CA HIS A 886 35.64 -5.44 4.95
C HIS A 886 36.95 -4.69 4.63
N ARG A 887 38.10 -5.39 4.63
CA ARG A 887 39.41 -4.81 4.28
C ARG A 887 39.58 -4.62 2.78
N ALA A 888 39.05 -5.53 1.95
CA ALA A 888 38.98 -5.36 0.50
C ALA A 888 38.02 -4.21 0.14
N PHE A 889 36.84 -4.17 0.77
CA PHE A 889 35.85 -3.10 0.57
C PHE A 889 36.40 -1.72 0.93
N ALA A 890 37.06 -1.56 2.09
CA ALA A 890 37.68 -0.28 2.47
C ALA A 890 38.74 0.17 1.45
N LYS A 891 39.58 -0.76 0.97
CA LYS A 891 40.56 -0.48 -0.10
C LYS A 891 39.88 -0.03 -1.40
N ALA A 892 38.82 -0.72 -1.83
CA ALA A 892 38.07 -0.39 -3.04
C ALA A 892 37.33 0.97 -2.93
N MET A 893 36.81 1.29 -1.75
CA MET A 893 36.20 2.59 -1.42
C MET A 893 37.20 3.76 -1.34
N GLY A 894 38.51 3.49 -1.45
CA GLY A 894 39.58 4.49 -1.31
C GLY A 894 39.75 4.99 0.13
N THR A 895 39.38 4.19 1.14
CA THR A 895 39.42 4.57 2.55
C THR A 895 40.43 3.74 3.35
N GLN A 896 41.01 4.33 4.40
CA GLN A 896 41.80 3.56 5.36
C GLN A 896 40.87 2.63 6.16
N PHE A 897 41.33 1.40 6.41
CA PHE A 897 40.57 0.41 7.18
C PHE A 897 40.62 0.72 8.69
N CYS A 898 39.65 1.49 9.17
CA CYS A 898 39.52 1.91 10.57
C CYS A 898 38.60 0.97 11.41
N GLY A 899 38.63 -0.34 11.13
CA GLY A 899 37.82 -1.33 11.84
C GLY A 899 36.32 -1.04 11.76
N SER A 900 35.65 -0.90 12.90
CA SER A 900 34.20 -0.67 12.98
C SER A 900 33.76 0.79 12.80
N ALA A 901 34.69 1.76 12.72
CA ALA A 901 34.36 3.19 12.72
C ALA A 901 33.48 3.64 11.54
N LEU A 902 33.65 3.02 10.36
CA LEU A 902 32.86 3.33 9.15
C LEU A 902 31.34 3.14 9.39
N TRP A 903 30.97 2.07 10.10
CA TRP A 903 29.59 1.65 10.30
C TRP A 903 28.84 2.44 11.40
N LYS A 904 29.53 3.30 12.15
CA LYS A 904 28.95 4.04 13.30
C LYS A 904 28.21 5.31 12.90
N HIS A 905 28.38 5.79 11.67
CA HIS A 905 27.86 7.07 11.21
C HIS A 905 27.09 6.92 9.90
N ALA A 906 25.98 7.64 9.77
CA ALA A 906 25.15 7.70 8.57
C ALA A 906 26.00 8.03 7.31
N PRO A 907 25.95 7.21 6.24
CA PRO A 907 26.69 7.51 5.01
C PRO A 907 26.13 8.72 4.27
N SER A 908 27.02 9.54 3.71
CA SER A 908 26.63 10.51 2.68
C SER A 908 26.16 9.78 1.43
N ARG A 909 25.24 10.37 0.65
CA ARG A 909 24.80 9.80 -0.64
C ARG A 909 25.96 9.50 -1.58
N SER A 910 26.96 10.39 -1.65
CA SER A 910 28.19 10.18 -2.44
C SER A 910 29.12 9.07 -1.92
N ARG A 911 28.92 8.57 -0.69
CA ARG A 911 29.59 7.38 -0.15
C ARG A 911 28.76 6.13 -0.41
N LEU A 912 27.43 6.20 -0.23
CA LEU A 912 26.52 5.09 -0.49
C LEU A 912 26.50 4.72 -1.98
N HIS A 913 26.43 5.70 -2.89
CA HIS A 913 26.47 5.48 -4.34
C HIS A 913 27.76 4.76 -4.77
N ARG A 914 28.92 5.11 -4.18
CA ARG A 914 30.18 4.40 -4.45
C ARG A 914 30.18 2.97 -3.90
N ALA A 915 29.58 2.74 -2.73
CA ALA A 915 29.41 1.39 -2.20
C ALA A 915 28.50 0.56 -3.13
N ALA A 916 27.36 1.12 -3.55
CA ALA A 916 26.44 0.52 -4.51
C ALA A 916 27.13 0.20 -5.84
N SER A 917 27.95 1.10 -6.39
CA SER A 917 28.72 0.84 -7.63
C SER A 917 29.77 -0.26 -7.50
N LEU A 918 30.37 -0.44 -6.32
CA LEU A 918 31.36 -1.51 -6.06
C LEU A 918 30.70 -2.87 -5.74
N LEU A 919 29.44 -2.84 -5.33
CA LEU A 919 28.60 -4.01 -5.02
C LEU A 919 27.59 -4.31 -6.14
N GLU A 920 27.60 -3.50 -7.21
CA GLU A 920 26.64 -3.49 -8.33
C GLU A 920 25.17 -3.62 -7.88
N ASP A 921 24.86 -3.04 -6.73
CA ASP A 921 23.60 -3.20 -6.00
C ASP A 921 22.63 -2.07 -6.39
N ALA A 922 21.52 -2.45 -7.04
CA ALA A 922 20.51 -1.53 -7.52
C ALA A 922 19.72 -0.84 -6.39
N ALA A 923 19.44 -1.54 -5.28
CA ALA A 923 18.67 -0.99 -4.17
C ALA A 923 19.50 0.07 -3.40
N LEU A 924 20.78 -0.23 -3.14
CA LEU A 924 21.73 0.74 -2.59
C LEU A 924 21.98 1.92 -3.54
N HIS A 925 21.88 1.70 -4.86
CA HIS A 925 21.99 2.76 -5.86
C HIS A 925 20.81 3.72 -5.78
N ASP A 926 19.57 3.22 -5.79
CA ASP A 926 18.35 4.04 -5.68
C ASP A 926 18.30 4.79 -4.34
N LEU A 927 18.62 4.13 -3.22
CA LEU A 927 18.73 4.79 -1.91
C LEU A 927 19.74 5.95 -1.91
N ALA A 928 20.78 5.88 -2.74
CA ALA A 928 21.78 6.94 -2.88
C ALA A 928 21.38 8.06 -3.87
N THR A 929 20.49 7.81 -4.83
CA THR A 929 20.14 8.77 -5.91
C THR A 929 18.77 9.43 -5.77
N ASN A 930 17.82 8.84 -5.03
CA ASN A 930 16.42 9.24 -4.95
C ASN A 930 16.10 10.66 -4.38
N ASP A 931 14.82 11.03 -4.51
CA ASP A 931 14.25 12.37 -4.23
C ASP A 931 13.91 12.62 -2.75
N VAL A 932 14.25 11.68 -1.86
CA VAL A 932 13.97 11.78 -0.41
C VAL A 932 15.11 12.46 0.33
N PHE A 933 14.80 13.26 1.36
CA PHE A 933 15.73 13.69 2.39
C PHE A 933 15.27 13.11 3.73
N TRP A 934 16.16 12.40 4.41
CA TRP A 934 15.91 11.74 5.68
C TRP A 934 16.07 12.72 6.83
N ASP A 935 14.98 13.41 7.16
CA ASP A 935 14.96 14.44 8.21
C ASP A 935 14.69 13.83 9.58
N GLU A 936 15.27 14.41 10.62
CA GLU A 936 15.31 13.83 11.97
C GLU A 936 14.17 14.37 12.84
N ILE A 937 13.46 13.50 13.57
CA ILE A 937 12.40 13.90 14.50
C ILE A 937 13.02 14.60 15.70
N VAL A 938 12.50 15.77 16.10
CA VAL A 938 12.99 16.51 17.28
C VAL A 938 11.98 16.61 18.43
N GLU A 939 10.68 16.53 18.13
CA GLU A 939 9.60 16.63 19.11
C GLU A 939 8.34 15.92 18.57
N ILE A 940 7.69 15.14 19.44
CA ILE A 940 6.35 14.58 19.26
C ILE A 940 5.56 14.95 20.50
N THR A 941 4.34 15.48 20.37
CA THR A 941 3.52 15.91 21.52
C THR A 941 2.03 15.84 21.19
N SER A 942 1.22 15.23 22.07
CA SER A 942 -0.24 15.24 21.92
C SER A 942 -0.79 16.67 22.04
N ILE A 943 -1.72 17.00 21.15
CA ILE A 943 -2.51 18.24 21.17
C ILE A 943 -4.00 17.99 21.48
N GLY A 944 -4.34 16.79 21.96
CA GLY A 944 -5.70 16.38 22.32
C GLY A 944 -6.58 16.00 21.13
N GLU A 945 -7.90 16.02 21.32
CA GLU A 945 -8.86 15.55 20.31
C GLU A 945 -9.23 16.62 19.27
N HIS A 946 -8.93 16.35 17.99
CA HIS A 946 -9.27 17.20 16.84
C HIS A 946 -10.05 16.43 15.78
N ASP A 947 -10.78 17.15 14.93
CA ASP A 947 -11.45 16.57 13.77
C ASP A 947 -10.39 16.20 12.71
N VAL A 948 -10.38 14.92 12.33
CA VAL A 948 -9.37 14.34 11.44
C VAL A 948 -9.97 13.87 10.13
N TYR A 949 -9.13 13.90 9.11
CA TYR A 949 -9.44 13.70 7.70
C TYR A 949 -8.41 12.73 7.11
N ASP A 950 -8.76 12.15 5.97
CA ASP A 950 -7.88 11.24 5.25
C ASP A 950 -8.11 11.34 3.74
N GLY A 951 -7.08 10.94 2.97
CA GLY A 951 -7.04 10.99 1.52
C GLY A 951 -6.77 9.61 0.90
N THR A 952 -7.03 9.47 -0.40
CA THR A 952 -6.77 8.22 -1.13
C THR A 952 -6.08 8.51 -2.45
N VAL A 953 -4.87 7.97 -2.61
CA VAL A 953 -4.03 8.06 -3.82
C VAL A 953 -3.71 6.64 -4.32
N PRO A 954 -4.33 6.16 -5.42
CA PRO A 954 -4.16 4.79 -5.87
C PRO A 954 -2.79 4.56 -6.55
N GLY A 955 -2.25 3.36 -6.42
CA GLY A 955 -1.04 2.92 -7.11
C GLY A 955 0.26 3.14 -6.33
N THR A 956 0.47 4.32 -5.76
CA THR A 956 1.60 4.59 -4.85
C THR A 956 1.23 4.52 -3.36
N HIS A 957 -0.06 4.62 -3.04
CA HIS A 957 -0.61 4.50 -1.69
C HIS A 957 -0.07 5.51 -0.66
N ASN A 958 0.52 6.61 -1.12
CA ASN A 958 1.06 7.67 -0.28
C ASN A 958 0.94 9.07 -0.93
N PHE A 959 1.18 10.12 -0.15
CA PHE A 959 1.24 11.52 -0.60
C PHE A 959 2.18 12.35 0.29
N VAL A 960 2.53 13.56 -0.16
CA VAL A 960 3.32 14.52 0.62
C VAL A 960 2.39 15.50 1.36
N ALA A 961 2.48 15.51 2.70
CA ALA A 961 1.70 16.34 3.62
C ALA A 961 2.63 17.19 4.52
N GLN A 962 2.44 18.52 4.54
CA GLN A 962 3.34 19.51 5.18
C GLN A 962 4.84 19.29 4.86
N GLY A 963 5.14 18.77 3.65
CA GLY A 963 6.49 18.41 3.23
C GLY A 963 7.07 17.14 3.87
N ILE A 964 6.24 16.21 4.36
CA ILE A 964 6.61 14.90 4.91
C ILE A 964 5.80 13.81 4.17
N SER A 965 6.38 12.64 3.93
CA SER A 965 5.72 11.52 3.21
C SER A 965 4.79 10.71 4.14
N ALA A 966 3.52 10.58 3.74
CA ALA A 966 2.39 10.07 4.52
C ALA A 966 1.60 8.98 3.75
N HIS A 967 1.10 7.95 4.42
CA HIS A 967 0.42 6.79 3.78
C HIS A 967 -1.12 6.89 3.78
N ASN A 968 -1.77 6.25 2.79
CA ASN A 968 -3.23 6.11 2.69
C ASN A 968 -3.85 5.17 3.77
N SER A 969 -5.18 5.21 3.92
CA SER A 969 -5.95 4.14 4.58
C SER A 969 -6.19 2.87 3.75
N LEU A 970 -6.31 1.75 4.48
CA LEU A 970 -6.58 0.38 3.99
C LEU A 970 -8.02 0.11 3.53
N GLU A 971 -9.02 0.84 4.03
CA GLU A 971 -10.43 0.41 4.00
C GLU A 971 -11.13 0.40 2.63
N GLN A 972 -10.47 0.79 1.55
CA GLN A 972 -11.16 1.31 0.36
C GLN A 972 -11.66 0.28 -0.65
N ASP A 973 -11.00 -0.88 -0.82
CA ASP A 973 -11.35 -1.85 -1.87
C ASP A 973 -12.66 -2.61 -1.61
N ALA A 974 -13.01 -2.84 -0.35
CA ALA A 974 -14.23 -3.53 0.04
C ALA A 974 -15.49 -2.71 -0.32
N ASP A 975 -16.46 -3.32 -0.99
CA ASP A 975 -17.75 -2.69 -1.29
C ASP A 975 -18.65 -2.65 -0.06
N MET A 976 -18.43 -3.57 0.89
CA MET A 976 -19.24 -3.73 2.09
C MET A 976 -18.38 -4.03 3.31
N VAL A 977 -18.71 -3.41 4.45
CA VAL A 977 -18.05 -3.64 5.75
C VAL A 977 -19.11 -3.89 6.81
N MET A 978 -19.06 -5.07 7.42
CA MET A 978 -19.88 -5.48 8.55
C MET A 978 -19.00 -5.58 9.81
N LEU A 979 -19.40 -4.92 10.89
CA LEU A 979 -18.71 -4.96 12.18
C LEU A 979 -19.60 -5.67 13.20
N LEU A 980 -19.05 -6.64 13.92
CA LEU A 980 -19.78 -7.37 14.96
C LEU A 980 -19.60 -6.70 16.33
N HIS A 981 -20.72 -6.27 16.92
CA HIS A 981 -20.78 -5.81 18.29
C HIS A 981 -21.59 -6.76 19.16
N ARG A 982 -21.14 -6.97 20.39
CA ARG A 982 -21.85 -7.69 21.44
C ARG A 982 -21.74 -6.87 22.73
N PRO A 983 -22.83 -6.25 23.23
CA PRO A 983 -22.80 -5.54 24.51
C PRO A 983 -22.39 -6.49 25.65
N ASP A 984 -22.96 -7.70 25.63
CA ASP A 984 -22.77 -8.76 26.63
C ASP A 984 -21.35 -9.38 26.71
N ALA A 985 -20.44 -8.93 25.83
CA ALA A 985 -19.03 -9.27 25.89
C ALA A 985 -18.21 -8.32 26.79
N PHE A 986 -18.77 -7.17 27.18
CA PHE A 986 -18.09 -6.12 27.97
C PHE A 986 -18.72 -5.89 29.33
N ASP A 987 -20.05 -5.98 29.42
CA ASP A 987 -20.79 -6.10 30.67
C ASP A 987 -21.65 -7.36 30.60
N ARG A 988 -21.54 -8.25 31.60
CA ARG A 988 -22.31 -9.50 31.62
C ARG A 988 -23.75 -9.32 32.11
N ASP A 989 -24.02 -8.21 32.78
CA ASP A 989 -25.33 -7.86 33.32
C ASP A 989 -26.03 -6.80 32.41
N ASP A 990 -25.51 -6.59 31.18
CA ASP A 990 -26.12 -5.75 30.15
C ASP A 990 -27.56 -6.21 29.84
N PRO A 991 -28.55 -5.31 29.79
CA PRO A 991 -29.95 -5.66 29.53
C PRO A 991 -30.20 -6.29 28.14
N ARG A 992 -29.24 -6.19 27.21
CA ARG A 992 -29.22 -6.83 25.89
C ARG A 992 -28.49 -8.19 25.90
N GLY A 993 -28.35 -8.83 27.06
CA GLY A 993 -27.72 -10.14 27.21
C GLY A 993 -28.29 -11.21 26.27
N GLY A 994 -27.49 -11.67 25.31
CA GLY A 994 -27.92 -12.59 24.24
C GLY A 994 -28.15 -11.93 22.87
N GLU A 995 -28.09 -10.60 22.77
CA GLU A 995 -28.12 -9.87 21.50
C GLU A 995 -26.71 -9.54 20.97
N ALA A 996 -26.61 -9.36 19.65
CA ALA A 996 -25.47 -8.83 18.94
C ALA A 996 -25.96 -7.88 17.84
N ASP A 997 -25.16 -6.87 17.51
CA ASP A 997 -25.43 -5.98 16.38
C ASP A 997 -24.48 -6.34 15.22
N ILE A 998 -25.05 -6.59 14.03
CA ILE A 998 -24.34 -6.55 12.76
C ILE A 998 -24.41 -5.10 12.28
N ILE A 999 -23.30 -4.38 12.42
CA ILE A 999 -23.18 -2.97 12.04
C ILE A 999 -22.66 -2.90 10.61
N LEU A 1000 -23.54 -2.63 9.65
CA LEU A 1000 -23.19 -2.38 8.26
C LEU A 1000 -22.60 -0.97 8.14
N GLY A 1001 -21.32 -0.84 8.48
CA GLY A 1001 -20.61 0.44 8.59
C GLY A 1001 -20.16 1.05 7.26
N LYS A 1002 -20.03 0.23 6.21
CA LYS A 1002 -19.77 0.68 4.82
C LYS A 1002 -20.65 -0.13 3.88
N HIS A 1003 -21.32 0.53 2.95
CA HIS A 1003 -22.03 -0.10 1.85
C HIS A 1003 -21.91 0.82 0.63
N ARG A 1004 -21.27 0.35 -0.44
CA ARG A 1004 -20.91 1.17 -1.61
C ARG A 1004 -22.11 1.46 -2.54
N ASN A 1005 -23.06 0.53 -2.60
CA ASN A 1005 -24.18 0.54 -3.56
C ASN A 1005 -25.56 0.65 -2.87
N GLY A 1006 -25.62 0.97 -1.57
CA GLY A 1006 -26.87 1.00 -0.81
C GLY A 1006 -26.69 1.59 0.60
N PRO A 1007 -27.73 1.56 1.44
CA PRO A 1007 -27.70 2.18 2.76
C PRO A 1007 -26.86 1.38 3.78
N THR A 1008 -26.35 2.09 4.78
CA THR A 1008 -25.77 1.53 6.02
C THR A 1008 -26.85 1.33 7.08
N ALA A 1009 -26.72 0.30 7.93
CA ALA A 1009 -27.73 -0.07 8.93
C ALA A 1009 -27.10 -0.74 10.17
N ASN A 1010 -27.85 -0.80 11.27
CA ASN A 1010 -27.55 -1.67 12.42
C ASN A 1010 -28.64 -2.75 12.46
N ILE A 1011 -28.27 -4.02 12.31
CA ILE A 1011 -29.19 -5.16 12.36
C ILE A 1011 -28.98 -5.89 13.68
N THR A 1012 -30.04 -6.03 14.49
CA THR A 1012 -29.97 -6.77 15.75
C THR A 1012 -30.24 -8.26 15.52
N VAL A 1013 -29.36 -9.12 16.02
CA VAL A 1013 -29.49 -10.58 15.94
C VAL A 1013 -29.31 -11.21 17.32
N ALA A 1014 -30.01 -12.31 17.59
CA ALA A 1014 -29.75 -13.08 18.81
C ALA A 1014 -28.51 -13.96 18.58
N HIS A 1015 -27.52 -13.89 19.46
CA HIS A 1015 -26.34 -14.77 19.40
C HIS A 1015 -26.59 -16.04 20.21
N GLN A 1016 -26.35 -17.19 19.57
CA GLN A 1016 -26.51 -18.51 20.16
C GLN A 1016 -25.16 -19.24 20.02
N LEU A 1017 -24.09 -18.61 20.50
CA LEU A 1017 -22.71 -19.08 20.31
C LEU A 1017 -22.43 -20.45 20.97
N HIS A 1018 -23.25 -20.89 21.92
CA HIS A 1018 -23.24 -22.27 22.43
C HIS A 1018 -23.69 -23.31 21.39
N PHE A 1019 -24.44 -22.90 20.37
CA PHE A 1019 -24.76 -23.64 19.14
C PHE A 1019 -23.94 -23.12 17.93
N SER A 1020 -22.86 -22.36 18.14
CA SER A 1020 -21.99 -21.81 17.08
C SER A 1020 -22.70 -21.01 15.98
N ARG A 1021 -23.70 -20.18 16.35
CA ARG A 1021 -24.54 -19.46 15.37
C ARG A 1021 -25.12 -18.15 15.90
N PHE A 1022 -25.53 -17.28 15.00
CA PHE A 1022 -26.49 -16.20 15.23
C PHE A 1022 -27.86 -16.59 14.66
N THR A 1023 -28.90 -15.81 14.97
CA THR A 1023 -30.25 -15.97 14.40
C THR A 1023 -30.99 -14.64 14.38
N ASN A 1024 -31.94 -14.49 13.45
CA ASN A 1024 -32.91 -13.41 13.47
C ASN A 1024 -33.61 -13.31 14.83
N MET A 1025 -33.91 -12.08 15.26
CA MET A 1025 -34.83 -11.83 16.38
C MET A 1025 -36.23 -12.36 16.06
N ALA A 1026 -37.03 -12.61 17.09
CA ALA A 1026 -38.45 -12.91 16.89
C ALA A 1026 -39.20 -11.61 16.56
N ARG A 1027 -39.93 -11.60 15.44
CA ARG A 1027 -40.96 -10.60 15.13
C ARG A 1027 -42.27 -10.97 15.83
#